data_AF-Q6YQX1-F1
#
_entry.id   AF-Q6YQX1-F1
#
_cell.length_a   1.000
_cell.length_b   1.000
_cell.length_c   1.000
_cell.angle_alpha   90.00
_cell.angle_beta   90.00
_cell.angle_gamma   90.00
#
_symmetry.space_group_name_H-M   'P 1'
#
loop_
_entity.id
_entity.type
_entity.pdbx_description
1 polymer ?
#
loop_
_entity_poly.entity_id
_entity_poly.type
_entity_poly.pdbx_seq_one_letter_code
_entity_poly.pdbx_strand_id
1 'polypeptide(L)'
;MWWLCMNESLNNPNIATKQNFTGLTNKQVEQKKTAGQVNVSNYKNSKSIKDILFSNLFNYLNLLILIVALIIIFIEQYEHLFFLVVSLTNVFISVIQEIKAKITLDKVSLLMKNHSQVIRNSQKEKVFSSDLVLGDLLFLEAGEQIAADAKVKSGVLEVNESLLTGESKLVIKKENDFLYSGSYVVSGQSYAEIVAVGSDMYIEKVSQEAKKYKKPTTPLMQNLSLLIKTIIIFVTLFAIILAFFAFNKENNKISGFRQNSLLGLCGMMIAMLPLGLFLLTNISLAVGFVRLAKQKTYAQNLFGIEMLAQINTLCLDKTGTITDGTMQVKKVIPYHPKELDFTKLMNSFLSACPASNSTYNALINKFSPNTFPTSTPYQPSQNLPFSSTRKYSAVEFNNLGTIFLGAPEFILKNNFHLIQKDFETYTKSGYRALLLAKSPEPCISQITCKNQKLHDIPCIPLALIIIKDTIKKDAVTTIDFFQKNGVCVKVISGDNHVAVSQIAQRVGIIDAYKTISLEGLSDQEVIQIATKYNVFGRTSPQQKKILIQTFKQAGQKVAMTGDGVNDILALKEADLSIAMASGSQATCNIANLVLLDSNFSSMPKVVFEGRRIINNLDKISILFFTKTIIAFMLAVAVILFNFLRRPCYYPLSPLKLQFVMDYWSIGIPSLFLSFEKNNEIISKNFLLNNLKKAFPYASLAFISYVLTFGVRIGFVSTQTPDFKQLETVSNFVILLSTFILFTVLFRISKPLNLAKLLLFVAMLMGFMTASFILDVFEEMSQFDKLEKVLLVLIIILSLVITKSPKTPSTKLQIERKQIINMIIYGKNPIKEAIKAQRKIYQLYLDEKIKDHLFIMFLQKHNIAYQLVDKKFLYDLTKQKTHQGVAANVCDYTFYDLDTYLDSAKFQKFLILDAINDPHNLGAILRTVEACALDGVIMSKKHQVPLNSTVAKISCGALEYTKVFLVTNLHQTILKLKKNQVLIVGTDSNSSQSFHQIPKNSSLAIIVGNEGIGIRHLLKQQCDLLVKIPMYGKINSLNVSVAAALMIYSTFIFGDN
;
A
#
# COMPACT_ATOMS: atom_id res chain seq x y z
N MET A 1 27.39 56.67 16.22
CA MET A 1 26.57 56.12 17.34
C MET A 1 26.03 54.72 17.10
N TRP A 2 25.78 54.28 15.86
CA TRP A 2 25.28 52.92 15.56
C TRP A 2 26.35 51.81 15.58
N TRP A 3 27.64 52.17 15.67
CA TRP A 3 28.78 51.23 15.62
C TRP A 3 29.38 50.89 17.00
N LEU A 4 29.00 51.63 18.06
CA LEU A 4 29.56 51.44 19.42
C LEU A 4 28.76 50.45 20.28
N CYS A 5 27.48 50.19 20.00
CA CYS A 5 26.68 49.24 20.79
C CYS A 5 26.89 47.76 20.43
N MET A 6 27.65 47.43 19.38
CA MET A 6 27.90 46.04 18.99
C MET A 6 29.11 45.41 19.69
N ASN A 7 30.00 46.21 20.28
CA ASN A 7 31.27 45.72 20.85
C ASN A 7 31.23 45.36 22.34
N GLU A 8 30.15 45.65 23.06
CA GLU A 8 30.02 45.26 24.49
C GLU A 8 29.38 43.88 24.72
N SER A 9 28.91 43.19 23.68
CA SER A 9 28.25 41.87 23.84
C SER A 9 29.15 40.65 23.55
N LEU A 10 30.45 40.84 23.31
CA LEU A 10 31.37 39.75 22.89
C LEU A 10 32.47 39.38 23.89
N ASN A 11 32.46 39.93 25.12
CA ASN A 11 33.42 39.56 26.16
C ASN A 11 32.72 38.87 27.35
N ASN A 12 32.27 37.63 27.15
CA ASN A 12 32.20 36.59 28.21
C ASN A 12 31.66 35.24 27.65
N PRO A 13 32.51 34.36 27.09
CA PRO A 13 32.15 32.97 26.88
C PRO A 13 32.70 32.16 28.04
N ASN A 14 31.85 31.90 29.04
CA ASN A 14 31.95 30.91 30.14
C ASN A 14 31.62 31.56 31.48
N ILE A 15 30.32 31.63 31.78
CA ILE A 15 29.70 31.12 33.01
C ILE A 15 28.21 30.99 32.65
N ALA A 16 27.78 29.81 32.18
CA ALA A 16 26.39 29.43 32.36
C ALA A 16 26.26 29.09 33.85
N THR A 17 25.88 30.08 34.66
CA THR A 17 25.41 29.80 36.01
C THR A 17 24.31 28.75 35.89
N LYS A 18 24.41 27.66 36.65
CA LYS A 18 23.25 26.80 36.90
C LYS A 18 22.17 27.67 37.52
N GLN A 19 21.30 28.28 36.72
CA GLN A 19 20.06 28.86 37.22
C GLN A 19 19.25 27.69 37.77
N ASN A 20 19.22 27.57 39.09
CA ASN A 20 18.42 26.58 39.80
C ASN A 20 16.95 27.00 39.71
N PHE A 21 16.31 26.70 38.58
CA PHE A 21 14.87 26.83 38.48
C PHE A 21 14.20 25.81 39.41
N THR A 22 13.42 26.28 40.38
CA THR A 22 12.75 25.41 41.36
C THR A 22 11.41 24.87 40.85
N GLY A 23 10.80 25.52 39.86
CA GLY A 23 9.47 25.16 39.36
C GLY A 23 8.36 25.28 40.42
N LEU A 24 7.19 24.71 40.14
CA LEU A 24 6.06 24.69 41.07
C LEU A 24 6.21 23.60 42.14
N THR A 25 5.61 23.82 43.32
CA THR A 25 5.51 22.81 44.38
C THR A 25 4.28 21.92 44.20
N ASN A 26 4.30 20.70 44.75
CA ASN A 26 3.15 19.78 44.63
C ASN A 26 1.85 20.38 45.20
N LYS A 27 1.92 21.18 46.28
CA LYS A 27 0.76 21.89 46.83
C LYS A 27 0.17 22.91 45.87
N GLN A 28 1.02 23.67 45.17
CA GLN A 28 0.57 24.65 44.16
C GLN A 28 -0.05 23.95 42.95
N VAL A 29 0.49 22.81 42.53
CA VAL A 29 -0.07 22.01 41.43
C VAL A 29 -1.47 21.50 41.78
N GLU A 30 -1.67 20.94 42.98
CA GLU A 30 -2.99 20.50 43.46
C GLU A 30 -4.00 21.66 43.51
N GLN A 31 -3.61 22.82 44.03
CA GLN A 31 -4.47 24.02 44.04
C GLN A 31 -4.90 24.41 42.62
N LYS A 32 -3.97 24.46 41.67
CA LYS A 32 -4.29 24.78 40.27
C LYS A 32 -5.16 23.72 39.60
N LYS A 33 -5.00 22.44 39.97
CA LYS A 33 -5.89 21.35 39.52
C LYS A 33 -7.32 21.54 40.03
N THR A 34 -7.50 21.85 41.31
CA THR A 34 -8.83 22.11 41.88
C THR A 34 -9.50 23.36 41.30
N ALA A 35 -8.70 24.37 40.91
CA ALA A 35 -9.18 25.57 40.23
C ALA A 35 -9.50 25.35 38.74
N GLY A 36 -9.34 24.14 38.20
CA GLY A 36 -9.60 23.83 36.79
C GLY A 36 -8.57 24.38 35.81
N GLN A 37 -7.43 24.90 36.29
CA GLN A 37 -6.35 25.46 35.48
C GLN A 37 -5.41 24.37 34.94
N VAL A 38 -5.99 23.35 34.35
CA VAL A 38 -5.32 22.14 33.88
C VAL A 38 -5.41 22.06 32.36
N ASN A 39 -4.38 21.51 31.73
CA ASN A 39 -4.31 21.35 30.29
C ASN A 39 -5.19 20.20 29.77
N VAL A 40 -6.49 20.33 29.95
CA VAL A 40 -7.49 19.39 29.42
C VAL A 40 -8.17 20.01 28.21
N SER A 41 -7.88 19.49 27.01
CA SER A 41 -8.60 19.85 25.80
C SER A 41 -10.01 19.23 25.83
N ASN A 42 -11.06 20.02 25.57
CA ASN A 42 -12.43 19.53 25.49
C ASN A 42 -12.73 18.67 24.25
N TYR A 43 -11.78 18.54 23.31
CA TYR A 43 -11.93 17.74 22.10
C TYR A 43 -11.75 16.24 22.35
N LYS A 44 -12.86 15.51 22.47
CA LYS A 44 -12.88 14.04 22.48
C LYS A 44 -12.90 13.51 21.04
N ASN A 45 -11.79 12.93 20.59
CA ASN A 45 -11.70 12.30 19.26
C ASN A 45 -12.60 11.05 19.11
N SER A 46 -12.98 10.40 20.22
CA SER A 46 -13.90 9.27 20.24
C SER A 46 -15.28 9.67 20.77
N LYS A 47 -16.35 9.12 20.18
CA LYS A 47 -17.74 9.29 20.67
C LYS A 47 -17.81 8.92 22.15
N SER A 48 -18.56 9.64 22.97
CA SER A 48 -18.85 9.17 24.33
C SER A 48 -19.78 7.96 24.31
N ILE A 49 -19.86 7.21 25.41
CA ILE A 49 -20.80 6.08 25.52
C ILE A 49 -22.25 6.56 25.31
N LYS A 50 -22.58 7.77 25.80
CA LYS A 50 -23.88 8.41 25.56
C LYS A 50 -24.07 8.70 24.07
N ASP A 51 -23.09 9.28 23.39
CA ASP A 51 -23.17 9.56 21.95
C ASP A 51 -23.31 8.28 21.13
N ILE A 52 -22.64 7.20 21.52
CA ILE A 52 -22.79 5.88 20.88
C ILE A 52 -24.24 5.39 21.03
N LEU A 53 -24.80 5.47 22.24
CA LEU A 53 -26.17 5.05 22.50
C LEU A 53 -27.18 5.87 21.69
N PHE A 54 -27.09 7.20 21.75
CA PHE A 54 -27.97 8.10 21.00
C PHE A 54 -27.83 7.94 19.49
N SER A 55 -26.60 7.84 18.97
CA SER A 55 -26.39 7.72 17.51
C SER A 55 -26.82 6.37 16.94
N ASN A 56 -26.83 5.29 17.74
CA ASN A 56 -27.36 4.00 17.31
C ASN A 56 -28.88 3.92 17.43
N LEU A 57 -29.48 4.55 18.45
CA LEU A 57 -30.93 4.55 18.67
C LEU A 57 -31.65 5.53 17.73
N PHE A 58 -31.18 6.76 17.64
CA PHE A 58 -31.82 7.84 16.88
C PHE A 58 -31.14 8.05 15.53
N ASN A 59 -31.29 7.07 14.64
CA ASN A 59 -30.85 7.16 13.25
C ASN A 59 -32.06 7.13 12.29
N TYR A 60 -31.86 7.55 11.04
CA TYR A 60 -32.93 7.63 10.04
C TYR A 60 -33.60 6.27 9.77
N LEU A 61 -32.83 5.17 9.79
CA LEU A 61 -33.36 3.83 9.56
C LEU A 61 -34.31 3.39 10.68
N ASN A 62 -33.94 3.66 11.94
CA ASN A 62 -34.75 3.36 13.11
C ASN A 62 -36.00 4.25 13.19
N LEU A 63 -35.90 5.50 12.74
CA LEU A 63 -37.07 6.38 12.61
C LEU A 63 -38.08 5.80 11.61
N LEU A 64 -37.60 5.22 10.51
CA LEU A 64 -38.47 4.54 9.54
C LEU A 64 -39.08 3.25 10.12
N ILE A 65 -38.30 2.46 10.87
CA ILE A 65 -38.81 1.31 11.62
C ILE A 65 -39.92 1.72 12.60
N LEU A 66 -39.76 2.86 13.30
CA LEU A 66 -40.77 3.39 14.20
C LEU A 66 -42.05 3.77 13.43
N ILE A 67 -41.94 4.43 12.28
CA ILE A 67 -43.09 4.74 11.42
C ILE A 67 -43.83 3.47 11.01
N VAL A 68 -43.12 2.43 10.57
CA VAL A 68 -43.74 1.14 10.20
C VAL A 68 -44.43 0.48 11.39
N ALA A 69 -43.83 0.52 12.58
CA ALA A 69 -44.45 0.01 13.80
C ALA A 69 -45.74 0.75 14.16
N LEU A 70 -45.74 2.08 14.04
CA LEU A 70 -46.94 2.90 14.27
C LEU A 70 -48.05 2.57 13.26
N ILE A 71 -47.71 2.34 11.99
CA ILE A 71 -48.69 1.92 10.98
C ILE A 71 -49.28 0.55 11.33
N ILE A 72 -48.46 -0.42 11.75
CA ILE A 72 -48.93 -1.76 12.14
C ILE A 72 -49.85 -1.70 13.37
N ILE A 73 -49.50 -0.89 14.37
CA ILE A 73 -50.33 -0.66 15.56
C ILE A 73 -51.67 -0.02 15.17
N PHE A 74 -51.65 0.94 14.25
CA PHE A 74 -52.86 1.60 13.74
C PHE A 74 -53.80 0.64 13.01
N ILE A 75 -53.29 -0.43 12.39
CA ILE A 75 -54.09 -1.45 11.70
C ILE A 75 -54.57 -2.56 12.67
N GLU A 76 -54.16 -2.51 13.95
CA GLU A 76 -54.48 -3.51 14.98
C GLU A 76 -53.91 -4.92 14.69
N GLN A 77 -52.79 -4.98 13.97
CA GLN A 77 -52.18 -6.22 13.49
C GLN A 77 -50.88 -6.55 14.25
N TYR A 78 -51.00 -6.80 15.56
CA TYR A 78 -49.86 -6.89 16.47
C TYR A 78 -48.88 -8.05 16.18
N GLU A 79 -49.34 -9.13 15.57
CA GLU A 79 -48.48 -10.26 15.15
C GLU A 79 -47.35 -9.83 14.22
N HIS A 80 -47.60 -8.79 13.42
CA HIS A 80 -46.62 -8.25 12.50
C HIS A 80 -45.56 -7.38 13.16
N LEU A 81 -45.69 -7.03 14.44
CA LEU A 81 -44.66 -6.32 15.21
C LEU A 81 -43.43 -7.19 15.53
N PHE A 82 -43.47 -8.50 15.25
CA PHE A 82 -42.33 -9.41 15.46
C PHE A 82 -41.03 -8.90 14.81
N PHE A 83 -41.11 -8.14 13.71
CA PHE A 83 -39.93 -7.55 13.08
C PHE A 83 -39.12 -6.62 14.01
N LEU A 84 -39.76 -6.01 15.01
CA LEU A 84 -39.10 -5.17 16.02
C LEU A 84 -38.11 -5.96 16.87
N VAL A 85 -38.37 -7.23 17.18
CA VAL A 85 -37.45 -8.08 17.96
C VAL A 85 -36.10 -8.17 17.24
N VAL A 86 -36.12 -8.38 15.92
CA VAL A 86 -34.91 -8.47 15.11
C VAL A 86 -34.20 -7.11 15.03
N SER A 87 -34.98 -6.04 14.83
CA SER A 87 -34.44 -4.68 14.79
C SER A 87 -33.74 -4.29 16.11
N LEU A 88 -34.40 -4.53 17.25
CA LEU A 88 -33.86 -4.26 18.58
C LEU A 88 -32.63 -5.10 18.90
N THR A 89 -32.65 -6.38 18.53
CA THR A 89 -31.48 -7.27 18.68
C THR A 89 -30.28 -6.75 17.90
N ASN A 90 -30.50 -6.27 16.67
CA ASN A 90 -29.44 -5.65 15.87
C ASN A 90 -28.89 -4.40 16.54
N VAL A 91 -29.75 -3.47 16.99
CA VAL A 91 -29.33 -2.25 17.71
C VAL A 91 -28.52 -2.60 18.95
N PHE A 92 -28.96 -3.58 19.73
CA PHE A 92 -28.27 -4.05 20.93
C PHE A 92 -26.85 -4.57 20.63
N ILE A 93 -26.72 -5.44 19.61
CA ILE A 93 -25.41 -5.96 19.18
C ILE A 93 -24.51 -4.81 18.72
N SER A 94 -25.04 -3.84 17.96
CA SER A 94 -24.29 -2.68 17.47
C SER A 94 -23.72 -1.84 18.63
N VAL A 95 -24.56 -1.51 19.61
CA VAL A 95 -24.17 -0.71 20.78
C VAL A 95 -23.09 -1.42 21.59
N ILE A 96 -23.27 -2.72 21.89
CA ILE A 96 -22.28 -3.49 22.66
C ILE A 96 -20.92 -3.53 21.94
N GLN A 97 -20.92 -3.80 20.63
CA GLN A 97 -19.67 -3.91 19.88
C GLN A 97 -18.97 -2.55 19.72
N GLU A 98 -19.71 -1.47 19.50
CA GLU A 98 -19.14 -0.11 19.41
C GLU A 98 -18.56 0.33 20.76
N ILE A 99 -19.23 0.05 21.88
CA ILE A 99 -18.70 0.31 23.24
C ILE A 99 -17.43 -0.51 23.49
N LYS A 100 -17.43 -1.82 23.17
CA LYS A 100 -16.26 -2.68 23.37
C LYS A 100 -15.06 -2.23 22.54
N ALA A 101 -15.30 -1.81 21.30
CA ALA A 101 -14.26 -1.24 20.43
C ALA A 101 -13.74 0.07 21.01
N LYS A 102 -14.61 0.97 21.45
CA LYS A 102 -14.24 2.23 22.13
C LYS A 102 -13.35 1.97 23.33
N ILE A 103 -13.74 1.09 24.26
CA ILE A 103 -12.95 0.79 25.48
C ILE A 103 -11.56 0.26 25.11
N THR A 104 -11.49 -0.62 24.11
CA THR A 104 -10.21 -1.18 23.66
C THR A 104 -9.32 -0.10 23.05
N LEU A 105 -9.88 0.79 22.22
CA LEU A 105 -9.16 1.90 21.61
C LEU A 105 -8.71 2.94 22.65
N ASP A 106 -9.58 3.29 23.60
CA ASP A 106 -9.25 4.23 24.67
C ASP A 106 -8.09 3.67 25.54
N LYS A 107 -8.01 2.34 25.75
CA LYS A 107 -6.85 1.71 26.42
C LYS A 107 -5.56 1.79 25.60
N VAL A 108 -5.64 1.57 24.29
CA VAL A 108 -4.47 1.65 23.40
C VAL A 108 -4.00 3.09 23.23
N SER A 109 -4.92 4.05 23.19
CA SER A 109 -4.58 5.47 23.06
C SER A 109 -3.89 6.03 24.31
N LEU A 110 -4.09 5.43 25.50
CA LEU A 110 -3.30 5.75 26.70
C LEU A 110 -1.79 5.53 26.48
N LEU A 111 -1.40 4.55 25.68
CA LEU A 111 0.00 4.29 25.33
C LEU A 111 0.59 5.37 24.41
N MET A 112 -0.28 6.16 23.76
CA MET A 112 0.08 7.27 22.87
C MET A 112 -0.06 8.64 23.54
N LYS A 113 -0.48 8.71 24.82
CA LYS A 113 -0.66 9.99 25.50
C LYS A 113 0.68 10.71 25.63
N ASN A 114 0.67 11.98 25.24
CA ASN A 114 1.83 12.84 25.29
C ASN A 114 2.36 13.00 26.73
N HIS A 115 3.67 12.92 26.89
CA HIS A 115 4.36 13.31 28.11
C HIS A 115 5.09 14.63 27.88
N SER A 116 5.24 15.41 28.94
CA SER A 116 6.01 16.64 28.94
C SER A 116 6.95 16.62 30.14
N GLN A 117 8.18 17.10 29.94
CA GLN A 117 9.14 17.24 31.03
C GLN A 117 8.88 18.56 31.74
N VAL A 118 8.58 18.49 33.03
CA VAL A 118 8.38 19.64 33.89
C VAL A 118 9.44 19.67 34.99
N ILE A 119 9.76 20.87 35.47
CA ILE A 119 10.47 21.04 36.72
C ILE A 119 9.43 21.31 37.81
N ARG A 120 9.39 20.43 38.81
CA ARG A 120 8.58 20.56 40.04
C ARG A 120 9.45 20.21 41.24
N ASN A 121 9.36 20.98 42.32
CA ASN A 121 10.23 20.85 43.51
C ASN A 121 11.73 20.73 43.17
N SER A 122 12.21 21.50 42.19
CA SER A 122 13.60 21.50 41.69
C SER A 122 14.07 20.17 41.06
N GLN A 123 13.14 19.25 40.74
CA GLN A 123 13.44 17.99 40.07
C GLN A 123 12.74 17.94 38.70
N LYS A 124 13.38 17.27 37.74
CA LYS A 124 12.77 16.97 36.44
C LYS A 124 11.83 15.78 36.59
N GLU A 125 10.55 15.99 36.32
CA GLU A 125 9.51 14.97 36.34
C GLU A 125 8.86 14.85 34.96
N LYS A 126 8.54 13.62 34.54
CA LYS A 126 7.73 13.38 33.33
C LYS A 126 6.27 13.26 33.72
N VAL A 127 5.45 14.21 33.27
CA VAL A 127 4.01 14.23 33.54
C VAL A 127 3.24 14.09 32.24
N PHE A 128 2.00 13.59 32.30
CA PHE A 128 1.16 13.60 31.11
C PHE A 128 0.83 15.04 30.73
N SER A 129 0.71 15.32 29.43
CA SER A 129 0.33 16.67 28.97
C SER A 129 -1.01 17.13 29.53
N SER A 130 -1.90 16.19 29.90
CA SER A 130 -3.18 16.46 30.58
C SER A 130 -3.04 16.86 32.04
N ASP A 131 -1.88 16.65 32.66
CA ASP A 131 -1.59 16.99 34.06
C ASP A 131 -0.76 18.27 34.20
N LEU A 132 -0.49 18.94 33.07
CA LEU A 132 0.14 20.25 33.04
C LEU A 132 -0.82 21.30 33.59
N VAL A 133 -0.31 22.18 34.44
CA VAL A 133 -1.06 23.30 35.00
C VAL A 133 -0.46 24.62 34.55
N LEU A 134 -1.28 25.68 34.59
CA LEU A 134 -0.80 27.03 34.30
C LEU A 134 0.40 27.38 35.20
N GLY A 135 1.46 27.97 34.66
CA GLY A 135 2.69 28.30 35.38
C GLY A 135 3.64 27.14 35.68
N ASP A 136 3.39 25.92 35.21
CA ASP A 136 4.42 24.87 35.22
C ASP A 136 5.64 25.33 34.40
N LEU A 137 6.84 24.92 34.81
CA LEU A 137 8.07 25.18 34.07
C LEU A 137 8.43 23.95 33.23
N LEU A 138 8.27 24.05 31.92
CA LEU A 138 8.65 23.03 30.94
C LEU A 138 10.15 23.04 30.70
N PHE A 139 10.74 21.85 30.58
CA PHE A 139 12.04 21.65 29.97
C PHE A 139 11.79 21.12 28.56
N LEU A 140 12.22 21.88 27.55
CA LEU A 140 12.01 21.55 26.15
C LEU A 140 13.35 21.24 25.46
N GLU A 141 13.37 20.16 24.70
CA GLU A 141 14.51 19.76 23.87
C GLU A 141 14.10 19.34 22.46
N ALA A 142 15.09 19.20 21.57
CA ALA A 142 14.88 18.82 20.18
C ALA A 142 14.03 17.54 20.04
N GLY A 143 12.96 17.62 19.24
CA GLY A 143 12.03 16.53 18.98
C GLY A 143 10.76 16.54 19.86
N GLU A 144 10.70 17.37 20.90
CA GLU A 144 9.51 17.49 21.75
C GLU A 144 8.43 18.39 21.13
N GLN A 145 7.17 18.03 21.41
CA GLN A 145 6.02 18.87 21.11
C GLN A 145 5.75 19.84 22.26
N ILE A 146 5.52 21.10 21.93
CA ILE A 146 5.07 22.09 22.90
C ILE A 146 3.60 21.77 23.23
N ALA A 147 3.36 21.27 24.44
CA ALA A 147 2.07 20.72 24.86
C ALA A 147 1.06 21.77 25.34
N ALA A 148 1.53 22.96 25.71
CA ALA A 148 0.75 24.09 26.18
C ALA A 148 1.44 25.38 25.74
N ASP A 149 0.70 26.48 25.62
CA ASP A 149 1.31 27.76 25.27
C ASP A 149 2.23 28.21 26.41
N ALA A 150 3.47 28.52 26.07
CA ALA A 150 4.52 28.84 27.02
C ALA A 150 5.34 30.04 26.58
N LYS A 151 6.13 30.60 27.51
CA LYS A 151 7.07 31.68 27.23
C LYS A 151 8.48 31.25 27.64
N VAL A 152 9.46 31.43 26.74
CA VAL A 152 10.85 31.04 27.00
C VAL A 152 11.41 31.86 28.16
N LYS A 153 11.95 31.20 29.18
CA LYS A 153 12.64 31.82 30.32
C LYS A 153 14.15 31.82 30.17
N SER A 154 14.70 30.79 29.55
CA SER A 154 16.15 30.66 29.38
C SER A 154 16.45 29.64 28.28
N GLY A 155 17.46 29.92 27.46
CA GLY A 155 17.86 29.08 26.33
C GLY A 155 17.38 29.60 24.97
N VAL A 156 17.73 28.86 23.91
CA VAL A 156 17.37 29.19 22.52
C VAL A 156 16.85 27.93 21.84
N LEU A 157 15.72 28.05 21.15
CA LEU A 157 15.10 26.99 20.38
C LEU A 157 14.93 27.38 18.92
N GLU A 158 15.04 26.41 18.03
CA GLU A 158 14.45 26.50 16.69
C GLU A 158 13.14 25.72 16.69
N VAL A 159 12.05 26.41 16.38
CA VAL A 159 10.69 25.86 16.46
C VAL A 159 10.06 25.84 15.09
N ASN A 160 9.36 24.74 14.79
CA ASN A 160 8.51 24.60 13.63
C ASN A 160 7.05 24.85 14.02
N GLU A 161 6.51 25.99 13.58
CA GLU A 161 5.13 26.43 13.84
C GLU A 161 4.17 26.13 12.67
N SER A 162 4.59 25.29 11.70
CA SER A 162 3.83 25.01 10.46
C SER A 162 2.45 24.41 10.68
N LEU A 163 2.20 23.76 11.83
CA LEU A 163 0.87 23.27 12.18
C LEU A 163 -0.13 24.39 12.45
N LEU A 164 0.35 25.56 12.87
CA LEU A 164 -0.45 26.73 13.24
C LEU A 164 -0.52 27.73 12.09
N THR A 165 0.64 28.07 11.53
CA THR A 165 0.75 29.13 10.51
C THR A 165 0.60 28.60 9.09
N GLY A 166 0.75 27.29 8.89
CA GLY A 166 0.82 26.67 7.56
C GLY A 166 2.16 26.88 6.86
N GLU A 167 3.04 27.72 7.40
CA GLU A 167 4.35 28.06 6.84
C GLU A 167 5.44 27.15 7.41
N SER A 168 6.29 26.61 6.55
CA SER A 168 7.32 25.62 6.92
C SER A 168 8.65 26.25 7.36
N LYS A 169 8.68 27.57 7.57
CA LYS A 169 9.90 28.28 7.95
C LYS A 169 10.18 28.07 9.43
N LEU A 170 11.41 27.68 9.76
CA LEU A 170 11.85 27.55 11.15
C LEU A 170 11.96 28.94 11.79
N VAL A 171 11.43 29.06 13.00
CA VAL A 171 11.45 30.30 13.78
C VAL A 171 12.41 30.11 14.95
N ILE A 172 13.40 30.99 15.07
CA ILE A 172 14.31 31.00 16.22
C ILE A 172 13.61 31.73 17.37
N LYS A 173 13.56 31.10 18.55
CA LYS A 173 12.96 31.60 19.77
C LYS A 173 14.04 31.81 20.83
N LYS A 174 14.09 33.00 21.40
CA LYS A 174 15.01 33.42 22.46
C LYS A 174 14.23 33.68 23.74
N GLU A 175 14.94 34.07 24.80
CA GLU A 175 14.35 34.47 26.07
C GLU A 175 13.23 35.51 25.87
N ASN A 176 12.12 35.31 26.57
CA ASN A 176 10.85 36.05 26.48
C ASN A 176 10.03 35.86 25.19
N ASP A 177 10.45 35.04 24.23
CA ASP A 177 9.60 34.74 23.09
C ASP A 177 8.48 33.75 23.46
N PHE A 178 7.35 33.87 22.77
CA PHE A 178 6.21 32.96 22.91
C PHE A 178 6.42 31.65 22.13
N LEU A 179 6.04 30.56 22.78
CA LEU A 179 5.97 29.21 22.25
C LEU A 179 4.50 28.80 22.19
N TYR A 180 4.03 28.48 20.99
CA TYR A 180 2.64 28.07 20.80
C TYR A 180 2.49 26.55 20.92
N SER A 181 1.44 26.14 21.64
CA SER A 181 0.97 24.75 21.71
C SER A 181 0.75 24.17 20.32
N GLY A 182 1.15 22.91 20.15
CA GLY A 182 1.13 22.23 18.86
C GLY A 182 2.39 22.42 18.02
N SER A 183 3.24 23.40 18.31
CA SER A 183 4.53 23.58 17.64
C SER A 183 5.56 22.53 18.10
N TYR A 184 6.61 22.31 17.29
CA TYR A 184 7.67 21.35 17.62
C TYR A 184 9.03 22.00 17.71
N VAL A 185 9.81 21.55 18.69
CA VAL A 185 11.22 21.93 18.78
C VAL A 185 12.02 21.11 17.77
N VAL A 186 12.67 21.79 16.83
CA VAL A 186 13.54 21.16 15.81
C VAL A 186 14.97 21.04 16.33
N SER A 187 15.46 22.05 17.04
CA SER A 187 16.80 22.04 17.64
C SER A 187 16.88 23.00 18.84
N GLY A 188 17.88 22.81 19.70
CA GLY A 188 18.10 23.61 20.91
C GLY A 188 17.52 22.99 22.19
N GLN A 189 17.73 23.69 23.30
CA GLN A 189 17.17 23.38 24.61
C GLN A 189 16.77 24.67 25.32
N SER A 190 15.62 24.66 26.01
CA SER A 190 15.16 25.82 26.78
C SER A 190 14.27 25.43 27.95
N TYR A 191 14.22 26.31 28.95
CA TYR A 191 13.18 26.31 29.97
C TYR A 191 12.08 27.29 29.57
N ALA A 192 10.82 26.87 29.64
CA ALA A 192 9.68 27.69 29.26
C ALA A 192 8.56 27.59 30.30
N GLU A 193 7.99 28.73 30.71
CA GLU A 193 6.88 28.77 31.67
C GLU A 193 5.54 28.72 30.93
N ILE A 194 4.62 27.85 31.35
CA ILE A 194 3.28 27.74 30.76
C ILE A 194 2.45 28.97 31.09
N VAL A 195 1.94 29.63 30.07
CA VAL A 195 1.12 30.86 30.19
C VAL A 195 -0.35 30.63 29.86
N ALA A 196 -0.69 29.58 29.09
CA ALA A 196 -2.08 29.18 28.84
C ALA A 196 -2.22 27.66 28.70
N VAL A 197 -3.35 27.13 29.16
CA VAL A 197 -3.68 25.69 29.18
C VAL A 197 -5.11 25.47 28.72
N GLY A 198 -5.41 24.27 28.19
CA GLY A 198 -6.78 23.89 27.82
C GLY A 198 -7.40 24.85 26.79
N SER A 199 -8.64 25.30 27.03
CA SER A 199 -9.38 26.19 26.12
C SER A 199 -8.73 27.55 25.88
N ASP A 200 -7.83 27.99 26.76
CA ASP A 200 -7.19 29.30 26.66
C ASP A 200 -5.99 29.32 25.70
N MET A 201 -5.53 28.15 25.28
CA MET A 201 -4.45 28.00 24.31
C MET A 201 -4.84 28.58 22.95
N TYR A 202 -3.86 29.18 22.27
CA TYR A 202 -4.00 29.78 20.95
C TYR A 202 -4.56 28.79 19.94
N ILE A 203 -4.07 27.54 19.93
CA ILE A 203 -4.54 26.51 19.00
C ILE A 203 -6.01 26.14 19.20
N GLU A 204 -6.50 26.17 20.45
CA GLU A 204 -7.89 25.86 20.77
C GLU A 204 -8.81 27.02 20.38
N LYS A 205 -8.38 28.27 20.59
CA LYS A 205 -9.10 29.47 20.12
C LYS A 205 -9.22 29.48 18.59
N VAL A 206 -8.12 29.26 17.89
CA VAL A 206 -8.11 29.15 16.42
C VAL A 206 -8.96 27.97 15.94
N SER A 207 -8.91 26.82 16.62
CA SER A 207 -9.71 25.63 16.25
C SER A 207 -11.21 25.81 16.53
N GLN A 208 -11.58 26.59 17.54
CA GLN A 208 -12.98 26.94 17.84
C GLN A 208 -13.56 27.93 16.83
N GLU A 209 -12.75 28.84 16.32
CA GLU A 209 -13.12 29.74 15.21
C GLU A 209 -13.20 28.97 13.88
N ALA A 210 -12.27 28.04 13.63
CA ALA A 210 -12.22 27.17 12.45
C ALA A 210 -13.17 25.95 12.55
N LYS A 211 -14.40 26.13 13.04
CA LYS A 211 -15.45 25.15 13.41
C LYS A 211 -15.91 24.13 12.33
N LYS A 212 -15.10 23.83 11.31
CA LYS A 212 -15.43 22.93 10.18
C LYS A 212 -14.25 22.04 9.72
N TYR A 213 -13.42 21.49 10.60
CA TYR A 213 -12.60 20.34 10.16
C TYR A 213 -13.51 19.10 9.99
N LYS A 214 -14.04 18.90 8.79
CA LYS A 214 -14.87 17.74 8.44
C LYS A 214 -13.99 16.49 8.47
N LYS A 215 -14.37 15.50 9.28
CA LYS A 215 -13.72 14.19 9.31
C LYS A 215 -13.69 13.59 7.89
N PRO A 216 -12.54 13.06 7.43
CA PRO A 216 -12.48 12.37 6.14
C PRO A 216 -13.41 11.16 6.20
N THR A 217 -14.42 11.12 5.32
CA THR A 217 -15.31 9.98 5.16
C THR A 217 -14.69 8.99 4.18
N THR A 218 -14.86 7.70 4.47
CA THR A 218 -14.24 6.65 3.67
C THR A 218 -14.98 6.43 2.34
N PRO A 219 -14.31 6.04 1.25
CA PRO A 219 -14.98 5.77 -0.03
C PRO A 219 -16.13 4.76 0.07
N LEU A 220 -15.97 3.68 0.85
CA LEU A 220 -17.02 2.68 1.09
C LEU A 220 -18.21 3.29 1.84
N MET A 221 -17.97 4.07 2.89
CA MET A 221 -19.03 4.78 3.63
C MET A 221 -19.73 5.82 2.76
N GLN A 222 -19.00 6.56 1.93
CA GLN A 222 -19.60 7.52 0.99
C GLN A 222 -20.53 6.81 0.02
N ASN A 223 -20.03 5.75 -0.63
CA ASN A 223 -20.79 4.94 -1.58
C ASN A 223 -22.04 4.31 -0.95
N LEU A 224 -21.91 3.70 0.23
CA LEU A 224 -23.06 3.13 0.95
C LEU A 224 -24.06 4.21 1.39
N SER A 225 -23.58 5.36 1.88
CA SER A 225 -24.46 6.45 2.29
C SER A 225 -25.25 7.05 1.12
N LEU A 226 -24.63 7.15 -0.06
CA LEU A 226 -25.29 7.60 -1.28
C LEU A 226 -26.37 6.61 -1.70
N LEU A 227 -26.04 5.31 -1.71
CA LEU A 227 -27.00 4.24 -2.00
C LEU A 227 -28.18 4.24 -1.02
N ILE A 228 -27.93 4.38 0.29
CA ILE A 228 -28.99 4.43 1.30
C ILE A 228 -29.90 5.63 1.09
N LYS A 229 -29.33 6.82 0.83
CA LYS A 229 -30.13 8.03 0.50
C LYS A 229 -30.99 7.81 -0.73
N THR A 230 -30.46 7.18 -1.77
CA THR A 230 -31.23 6.85 -2.99
C THR A 230 -32.36 5.86 -2.68
N ILE A 231 -32.11 4.79 -1.92
CA ILE A 231 -33.15 3.82 -1.53
C ILE A 231 -34.26 4.51 -0.73
N ILE A 232 -33.89 5.35 0.23
CA ILE A 232 -34.85 6.09 1.06
C ILE A 232 -35.81 6.91 0.19
N ILE A 233 -35.30 7.64 -0.81
CA ILE A 233 -36.13 8.42 -1.73
C ILE A 233 -37.16 7.51 -2.42
N PHE A 234 -36.74 6.36 -2.97
CA PHE A 234 -37.65 5.42 -3.63
C PHE A 234 -38.65 4.78 -2.67
N VAL A 235 -38.23 4.40 -1.45
CA VAL A 235 -39.12 3.86 -0.41
C VAL A 235 -40.22 4.86 -0.09
N THR A 236 -39.86 6.13 0.14
CA THR A 236 -40.83 7.18 0.44
C THR A 236 -41.78 7.43 -0.73
N LEU A 237 -41.27 7.50 -1.96
CA LEU A 237 -42.07 7.68 -3.16
C LEU A 237 -43.09 6.55 -3.35
N PHE A 238 -42.64 5.29 -3.26
CA PHE A 238 -43.52 4.13 -3.45
C PHE A 238 -44.51 3.97 -2.29
N ALA A 239 -44.12 4.31 -1.06
CA ALA A 239 -45.03 4.29 0.08
C ALA A 239 -46.18 5.27 -0.12
N ILE A 240 -45.91 6.49 -0.59
CA ILE A 240 -46.95 7.49 -0.89
C ILE A 240 -47.90 6.97 -1.99
N ILE A 241 -47.36 6.43 -3.08
CA ILE A 241 -48.16 5.91 -4.21
C ILE A 241 -49.03 4.74 -3.78
N LEU A 242 -48.48 3.76 -3.04
CA LEU A 242 -49.26 2.60 -2.58
C LEU A 242 -50.28 2.99 -1.52
N ALA A 243 -49.96 3.94 -0.63
CA ALA A 243 -50.93 4.49 0.32
C ALA A 243 -52.10 5.16 -0.42
N PHE A 244 -51.83 5.97 -1.45
CA PHE A 244 -52.85 6.58 -2.28
C PHE A 244 -53.80 5.54 -2.89
N PHE A 245 -53.26 4.43 -3.44
CA PHE A 245 -54.09 3.33 -3.95
C PHE A 245 -54.86 2.60 -2.85
N ALA A 246 -54.30 2.47 -1.65
CA ALA A 246 -54.95 1.83 -0.50
C ALA A 246 -56.15 2.65 0.04
N PHE A 247 -56.06 3.98 0.04
CA PHE A 247 -57.13 4.86 0.52
C PHE A 247 -58.21 5.15 -0.52
N ASN A 248 -57.85 5.37 -1.80
CA ASN A 248 -58.84 5.76 -2.82
C ASN A 248 -59.76 4.64 -3.33
N LYS A 249 -59.53 3.40 -2.91
CA LYS A 249 -60.28 2.23 -3.40
C LYS A 249 -61.43 1.83 -2.46
N GLU A 250 -62.07 2.81 -1.84
CA GLU A 250 -63.09 2.70 -0.78
C GLU A 250 -64.51 2.36 -1.27
N ASN A 251 -64.71 1.98 -2.54
CA ASN A 251 -66.07 1.77 -3.09
C ASN A 251 -66.57 0.32 -3.16
N ASN A 252 -65.82 -0.71 -2.75
CA ASN A 252 -66.31 -2.10 -2.85
C ASN A 252 -66.17 -2.90 -1.54
N LYS A 253 -67.22 -3.68 -1.27
CA LYS A 253 -67.58 -4.58 -0.14
C LYS A 253 -66.52 -5.54 0.44
N ILE A 254 -65.21 -5.33 0.24
CA ILE A 254 -64.15 -6.21 0.73
C ILE A 254 -63.56 -5.62 2.02
N SER A 255 -64.16 -5.96 3.16
CA SER A 255 -63.55 -5.75 4.48
C SER A 255 -62.19 -6.46 4.51
N GLY A 256 -61.10 -5.72 4.77
CA GLY A 256 -59.73 -6.26 4.88
C GLY A 256 -58.75 -5.89 3.75
N PHE A 257 -59.21 -5.46 2.56
CA PHE A 257 -58.28 -5.10 1.47
C PHE A 257 -57.38 -3.90 1.81
N ARG A 258 -57.94 -2.88 2.49
CA ARG A 258 -57.17 -1.72 2.98
C ARG A 258 -56.11 -2.14 4.00
N GLN A 259 -56.49 -2.98 4.97
CA GLN A 259 -55.59 -3.47 6.00
C GLN A 259 -54.41 -4.23 5.38
N ASN A 260 -54.68 -5.15 4.45
CA ASN A 260 -53.63 -5.88 3.73
C ASN A 260 -52.78 -5.02 2.79
N SER A 261 -53.37 -4.00 2.19
CA SER A 261 -52.60 -3.04 1.37
C SER A 261 -51.62 -2.23 2.21
N LEU A 262 -52.06 -1.76 3.38
CA LEU A 262 -51.19 -1.06 4.33
C LEU A 262 -50.15 -2.00 4.97
N LEU A 263 -50.52 -3.26 5.24
CA LEU A 263 -49.60 -4.29 5.71
C LEU A 263 -48.53 -4.62 4.65
N GLY A 264 -48.94 -4.75 3.39
CA GLY A 264 -48.03 -4.92 2.25
C GLY A 264 -47.09 -3.72 2.07
N LEU A 265 -47.60 -2.48 2.25
CA LEU A 265 -46.77 -1.27 2.27
C LEU A 265 -45.70 -1.35 3.36
N CYS A 266 -46.07 -1.76 4.58
CA CYS A 266 -45.10 -1.96 5.68
C CYS A 266 -44.04 -3.01 5.30
N GLY A 267 -44.47 -4.12 4.72
CA GLY A 267 -43.58 -5.17 4.23
C GLY A 267 -42.61 -4.68 3.16
N MET A 268 -43.07 -3.87 2.19
CA MET A 268 -42.23 -3.22 1.18
C MET A 268 -41.18 -2.31 1.81
N MET A 269 -41.58 -1.46 2.75
CA MET A 269 -40.68 -0.54 3.44
C MET A 269 -39.55 -1.31 4.16
N ILE A 270 -39.88 -2.40 4.88
CA ILE A 270 -38.87 -3.24 5.55
C ILE A 270 -38.01 -3.99 4.52
N ALA A 271 -38.60 -4.49 3.43
CA ALA A 271 -37.92 -5.30 2.43
C ALA A 271 -36.85 -4.53 1.66
N MET A 272 -37.12 -3.26 1.33
CA MET A 272 -36.21 -2.40 0.58
C MET A 272 -35.00 -1.95 1.39
N LEU A 273 -35.13 -1.82 2.70
CA LEU A 273 -34.07 -1.29 3.55
C LEU A 273 -32.98 -2.34 3.83
N PRO A 274 -31.70 -2.07 3.49
CA PRO A 274 -30.60 -2.98 3.77
C PRO A 274 -30.12 -2.83 5.23
N LEU A 275 -31.03 -2.98 6.19
CA LEU A 275 -30.80 -2.75 7.62
C LEU A 275 -29.58 -3.50 8.15
N GLY A 276 -29.49 -4.79 7.83
CA GLY A 276 -28.39 -5.64 8.29
C GLY A 276 -27.03 -5.27 7.67
N LEU A 277 -26.99 -4.79 6.41
CA LEU A 277 -25.73 -4.43 5.75
C LEU A 277 -25.05 -3.24 6.42
N PHE A 278 -25.82 -2.19 6.73
CA PHE A 278 -25.29 -0.99 7.39
C PHE A 278 -24.71 -1.34 8.77
N LEU A 279 -25.47 -2.13 9.53
CA LEU A 279 -25.08 -2.61 10.84
C LEU A 279 -23.82 -3.48 10.82
N LEU A 280 -23.80 -4.48 9.95
CA LEU A 280 -22.66 -5.39 9.78
C LEU A 280 -21.40 -4.64 9.37
N THR A 281 -21.54 -3.57 8.61
CA THR A 281 -20.39 -2.73 8.23
C THR A 281 -19.78 -2.07 9.45
N ASN A 282 -20.59 -1.43 10.30
CA ASN A 282 -20.11 -0.81 11.54
C ASN A 282 -19.48 -1.84 12.49
N ILE A 283 -20.12 -2.99 12.67
CA ILE A 283 -19.61 -4.07 13.52
C ILE A 283 -18.30 -4.64 12.97
N SER A 284 -18.23 -4.95 11.67
CA SER A 284 -17.03 -5.51 11.05
C SER A 284 -15.84 -4.57 11.18
N LEU A 285 -16.08 -3.27 11.01
CA LEU A 285 -15.07 -2.24 11.20
C LEU A 285 -14.63 -2.10 12.66
N ALA A 286 -15.58 -2.10 13.61
CA ALA A 286 -15.30 -2.07 15.05
C ALA A 286 -14.45 -3.27 15.49
N VAL A 287 -14.80 -4.47 15.03
CA VAL A 287 -14.01 -5.69 15.28
C VAL A 287 -12.63 -5.62 14.60
N GLY A 288 -12.57 -5.03 13.41
CA GLY A 288 -11.32 -4.72 12.70
C GLY A 288 -10.34 -3.92 13.55
N PHE A 289 -10.80 -2.83 14.15
CA PHE A 289 -9.99 -2.04 15.09
C PHE A 289 -9.47 -2.86 16.26
N VAL A 290 -10.33 -3.65 16.89
CA VAL A 290 -9.94 -4.49 18.04
C VAL A 290 -8.85 -5.49 17.63
N ARG A 291 -8.91 -6.04 16.42
CA ARG A 291 -7.87 -6.95 15.90
C ARG A 291 -6.57 -6.22 15.60
N LEU A 292 -6.62 -5.03 15.01
CA LEU A 292 -5.42 -4.21 14.77
C LEU A 292 -4.75 -3.80 16.08
N ALA A 293 -5.54 -3.38 17.08
CA ALA A 293 -5.06 -3.08 18.43
C ALA A 293 -4.31 -4.27 19.04
N LYS A 294 -4.87 -5.49 18.93
CA LYS A 294 -4.20 -6.73 19.37
C LYS A 294 -2.92 -7.04 18.59
N GLN A 295 -2.82 -6.58 17.34
CA GLN A 295 -1.62 -6.67 16.51
C GLN A 295 -0.67 -5.47 16.70
N LYS A 296 -0.76 -4.75 17.84
CA LYS A 296 0.09 -3.59 18.16
C LYS A 296 0.04 -2.49 17.09
N THR A 297 -1.11 -2.33 16.43
CA THR A 297 -1.37 -1.25 15.47
C THR A 297 -2.51 -0.39 15.99
N TYR A 298 -2.23 0.89 16.20
CA TYR A 298 -3.25 1.87 16.58
C TYR A 298 -3.75 2.59 15.34
N ALA A 299 -5.04 2.44 15.03
CA ALA A 299 -5.68 3.15 13.95
C ALA A 299 -6.50 4.31 14.53
N GLN A 300 -6.17 5.55 14.15
CA GLN A 300 -6.84 6.75 14.66
C GLN A 300 -8.27 6.90 14.09
N ASN A 301 -8.50 6.40 12.88
CA ASN A 301 -9.79 6.50 12.20
C ASN A 301 -10.09 5.27 11.33
N LEU A 302 -11.37 5.09 11.02
CA LEU A 302 -11.89 4.00 10.17
C LEU A 302 -11.32 4.06 8.75
N PHE A 303 -11.04 5.28 8.31
CA PHE A 303 -10.46 5.61 7.02
C PHE A 303 -9.11 4.91 6.80
N GLY A 304 -8.25 4.87 7.82
CA GLY A 304 -6.92 4.27 7.70
C GLY A 304 -6.95 2.79 7.30
N ILE A 305 -7.90 2.03 7.83
CA ILE A 305 -8.04 0.59 7.56
C ILE A 305 -8.48 0.35 6.11
N GLU A 306 -9.47 1.12 5.64
CA GLU A 306 -9.98 0.97 4.28
C GLU A 306 -8.95 1.41 3.24
N MET A 307 -8.35 2.58 3.46
CA MET A 307 -7.39 3.15 2.53
C MET A 307 -6.19 2.23 2.33
N LEU A 308 -5.69 1.62 3.42
CA LEU A 308 -4.57 0.70 3.36
C LEU A 308 -4.80 -0.49 2.43
N ALA A 309 -6.04 -0.95 2.27
CA ALA A 309 -6.32 -2.07 1.40
C ALA A 309 -6.41 -1.66 -0.09
N GLN A 310 -6.48 -0.36 -0.37
CA GLN A 310 -6.60 0.24 -1.70
C GLN A 310 -5.31 0.93 -2.20
N ILE A 311 -4.27 1.07 -1.37
CA ILE A 311 -3.04 1.73 -1.77
C ILE A 311 -2.38 1.00 -2.94
N ASN A 312 -1.86 1.79 -3.88
CA ASN A 312 -1.08 1.29 -5.02
C ASN A 312 0.29 1.96 -5.14
N THR A 313 0.55 2.99 -4.33
CA THR A 313 1.87 3.61 -4.17
C THR A 313 2.19 3.72 -2.68
N LEU A 314 3.37 3.25 -2.30
CA LEU A 314 3.90 3.29 -0.93
C LEU A 314 5.19 4.10 -0.94
N CYS A 315 5.13 5.30 -0.36
CA CYS A 315 6.26 6.17 -0.14
C CYS A 315 6.87 5.89 1.23
N LEU A 316 8.15 5.53 1.24
CA LEU A 316 8.89 5.17 2.44
C LEU A 316 9.92 6.25 2.77
N ASP A 317 9.99 6.64 4.04
CA ASP A 317 11.20 7.26 4.55
C ASP A 317 12.28 6.19 4.77
N LYS A 318 13.55 6.57 4.62
CA LYS A 318 14.67 5.64 4.75
C LYS A 318 14.94 5.31 6.22
N THR A 319 14.96 6.33 7.07
CA THR A 319 15.34 6.20 8.49
C THR A 319 14.14 5.65 9.26
N GLY A 320 14.38 4.76 10.22
CA GLY A 320 13.33 4.16 11.07
C GLY A 320 12.35 3.20 10.38
N THR A 321 12.26 3.21 9.04
CA THR A 321 11.34 2.34 8.28
C THR A 321 12.08 1.20 7.58
N ILE A 322 13.03 1.51 6.69
CA ILE A 322 13.87 0.51 6.00
C ILE A 322 15.06 0.11 6.89
N THR A 323 15.62 1.09 7.57
CA THR A 323 16.75 0.96 8.47
C THR A 323 16.26 0.95 9.92
N ASP A 324 17.01 0.33 10.81
CA ASP A 324 16.69 0.36 12.25
C ASP A 324 17.19 1.65 12.95
N GLY A 325 17.77 2.58 12.20
CA GLY A 325 18.32 3.83 12.72
C GLY A 325 19.64 3.66 13.50
N THR A 326 20.11 2.41 13.66
CA THR A 326 21.41 2.13 14.24
C THR A 326 22.48 2.15 13.15
N MET A 327 23.69 2.53 13.55
CA MET A 327 24.84 2.64 12.66
C MET A 327 25.90 1.67 13.15
N GLN A 328 26.62 1.06 12.24
CA GLN A 328 27.69 0.12 12.58
C GLN A 328 28.97 0.47 11.83
N VAL A 329 30.11 0.52 12.52
CA VAL A 329 31.41 0.64 11.86
C VAL A 329 31.67 -0.64 11.08
N LYS A 330 31.68 -0.53 9.74
CA LYS A 330 31.93 -1.64 8.82
C LYS A 330 33.43 -1.90 8.69
N LYS A 331 34.22 -0.84 8.52
CA LYS A 331 35.65 -0.94 8.24
C LYS A 331 36.37 0.34 8.67
N VAL A 332 37.63 0.20 9.07
CA VAL A 332 38.56 1.33 9.29
C VAL A 332 39.69 1.16 8.29
N ILE A 333 40.02 2.22 7.55
CA ILE A 333 41.06 2.23 6.53
C ILE A 333 42.18 3.14 7.05
N PRO A 334 43.31 2.58 7.50
CA PRO A 334 44.42 3.38 8.00
C PRO A 334 45.24 3.98 6.84
N TYR A 335 45.70 5.22 6.99
CA TYR A 335 46.59 5.89 6.04
C TYR A 335 47.99 6.20 6.60
N HIS A 336 48.24 5.95 7.89
CA HIS A 336 49.52 6.20 8.57
C HIS A 336 50.12 4.89 9.15
N PRO A 337 51.47 4.73 9.28
CA PRO A 337 52.10 3.47 9.71
C PRO A 337 51.78 3.03 11.15
N LYS A 338 51.99 1.73 11.39
CA LYS A 338 51.54 0.83 12.48
C LYS A 338 51.80 1.24 13.96
N GLU A 339 52.29 2.44 14.27
CA GLU A 339 52.74 2.81 15.63
C GLU A 339 51.64 3.41 16.54
N LEU A 340 50.53 3.90 15.98
CA LEU A 340 49.41 4.46 16.75
C LEU A 340 48.28 3.45 16.93
N ASP A 341 47.95 3.11 18.19
CA ASP A 341 46.78 2.30 18.51
C ASP A 341 45.50 3.14 18.37
N PHE A 342 44.87 3.04 17.18
CA PHE A 342 43.63 3.74 16.84
C PHE A 342 42.50 3.49 17.83
N THR A 343 42.46 2.32 18.49
CA THR A 343 41.42 1.98 19.44
C THR A 343 41.55 2.82 20.70
N LYS A 344 42.77 2.94 21.22
CA LYS A 344 43.09 3.77 22.38
C LYS A 344 42.90 5.27 22.12
N LEU A 345 43.32 5.74 20.95
CA LEU A 345 43.13 7.13 20.52
C LEU A 345 41.63 7.47 20.40
N MET A 346 40.86 6.63 19.71
CA MET A 346 39.43 6.85 19.52
C MET A 346 38.66 6.77 20.84
N ASN A 347 39.00 5.84 21.73
CA ASN A 347 38.40 5.77 23.07
C ASN A 347 38.65 7.08 23.84
N SER A 348 39.87 7.60 23.81
CA SER A 348 40.22 8.89 24.45
C SER A 348 39.46 10.08 23.83
N PHE A 349 39.32 10.09 22.50
CA PHE A 349 38.53 11.11 21.78
C PHE A 349 37.05 11.06 22.16
N LEU A 350 36.46 9.86 22.21
CA LEU A 350 35.05 9.67 22.54
C LEU A 350 34.76 9.98 24.02
N SER A 351 35.71 9.74 24.92
CA SER A 351 35.53 10.15 26.32
C SER A 351 35.58 11.68 26.47
N ALA A 352 36.42 12.36 25.69
CA ALA A 352 36.64 13.80 25.81
C ALA A 352 35.54 14.66 25.16
N CYS A 353 34.81 14.14 24.17
CA CYS A 353 33.81 14.91 23.42
C CYS A 353 32.48 14.14 23.26
N PRO A 354 31.73 13.88 24.36
CA PRO A 354 30.53 13.04 24.34
C PRO A 354 29.42 13.64 23.46
N ALA A 355 28.73 12.79 22.68
CA ALA A 355 27.58 13.19 21.86
C ALA A 355 26.51 12.10 21.82
N SER A 356 25.25 12.50 21.64
CA SER A 356 24.06 11.63 21.69
C SER A 356 23.49 11.30 20.30
N ASN A 357 24.31 10.85 19.35
CA ASN A 357 23.85 10.51 18.00
C ASN A 357 24.23 9.08 17.56
N SER A 358 23.49 8.54 16.58
CA SER A 358 23.67 7.15 16.10
C SER A 358 25.07 6.87 15.54
N THR A 359 25.70 7.87 14.92
CA THR A 359 27.08 7.77 14.40
C THR A 359 28.07 7.63 15.54
N TYR A 360 27.88 8.40 16.61
CA TYR A 360 28.71 8.39 17.80
C TYR A 360 28.59 7.07 18.57
N ASN A 361 27.36 6.57 18.74
CA ASN A 361 27.10 5.26 19.34
C ASN A 361 27.75 4.12 18.55
N ALA A 362 27.79 4.20 17.22
CA ALA A 362 28.49 3.24 16.38
C ALA A 362 30.00 3.19 16.65
N LEU A 363 30.60 4.36 16.90
CA LEU A 363 32.01 4.48 17.24
C LEU A 363 32.27 3.92 18.65
N ILE A 364 31.44 4.26 19.64
CA ILE A 364 31.53 3.69 21.00
C ILE A 364 31.45 2.16 20.94
N ASN A 365 30.44 1.60 20.28
CA ASN A 365 30.25 0.15 20.18
C ASN A 365 31.44 -0.56 19.53
N LYS A 366 32.19 0.13 18.65
CA LYS A 366 33.35 -0.45 17.96
C LYS A 366 34.64 -0.32 18.76
N PHE A 367 34.87 0.83 19.40
CA PHE A 367 36.16 1.20 19.98
C PHE A 367 36.18 1.17 21.52
N SER A 368 35.00 1.14 22.17
CA SER A 368 34.83 1.09 23.62
C SER A 368 33.67 0.16 24.06
N PRO A 369 33.66 -1.15 23.67
CA PRO A 369 32.53 -2.05 23.96
C PRO A 369 32.40 -2.44 25.43
N ASN A 370 33.48 -2.40 26.22
CA ASN A 370 33.50 -2.80 27.63
C ASN A 370 34.05 -1.65 28.49
N THR A 371 33.16 -0.88 29.13
CA THR A 371 33.41 0.20 30.13
C THR A 371 34.26 1.40 29.69
N PHE A 372 33.81 2.62 30.03
CA PHE A 372 34.66 3.83 30.00
C PHE A 372 35.84 3.59 30.96
N PRO A 373 37.09 3.47 30.50
CA PRO A 373 38.22 3.34 31.40
C PRO A 373 38.37 4.65 32.16
N THR A 374 38.44 4.60 33.49
CA THR A 374 38.76 5.74 34.36
C THR A 374 40.13 6.35 34.08
N SER A 375 40.97 5.68 33.28
CA SER A 375 42.23 6.21 32.76
C SER A 375 42.32 6.01 31.24
N THR A 376 42.07 7.06 30.47
CA THR A 376 42.38 7.07 29.02
C THR A 376 43.88 7.34 28.83
N PRO A 377 44.56 6.64 27.91
CA PRO A 377 46.01 6.78 27.70
C PRO A 377 46.43 8.17 27.21
N TYR A 378 45.49 8.96 26.69
CA TYR A 378 45.70 10.35 26.31
C TYR A 378 44.79 11.27 27.13
N GLN A 379 45.39 12.28 27.75
CA GLN A 379 44.69 13.29 28.55
C GLN A 379 44.28 14.47 27.64
N PRO A 380 42.98 14.78 27.52
CA PRO A 380 42.51 15.90 26.72
C PRO A 380 42.78 17.24 27.42
N SER A 381 43.26 18.24 26.68
CA SER A 381 43.40 19.63 27.16
C SER A 381 42.15 20.45 26.87
N GLN A 382 41.65 20.38 25.64
CA GLN A 382 40.48 21.11 25.14
C GLN A 382 39.66 20.25 24.18
N ASN A 383 38.37 20.55 24.05
CA ASN A 383 37.49 19.93 23.08
C ASN A 383 36.71 20.97 22.27
N LEU A 384 36.32 20.57 21.06
CA LEU A 384 35.46 21.33 20.18
C LEU A 384 34.33 20.42 19.70
N PRO A 385 33.09 20.61 20.21
CA PRO A 385 31.97 19.76 19.84
C PRO A 385 31.59 19.93 18.36
N PHE A 386 30.94 18.90 17.83
CA PHE A 386 30.47 18.89 16.45
C PHE A 386 29.47 20.02 16.19
N SER A 387 29.59 20.67 15.04
CA SER A 387 28.59 21.62 14.55
C SER A 387 28.22 21.32 13.10
N SER A 388 26.95 21.50 12.76
CA SER A 388 26.40 21.28 11.42
C SER A 388 26.98 22.23 10.37
N THR A 389 27.42 23.42 10.77
CA THR A 389 28.09 24.40 9.89
C THR A 389 29.54 24.00 9.59
N ARG A 390 30.26 23.49 10.59
CA ARG A 390 31.68 23.08 10.46
C ARG A 390 31.86 21.67 9.91
N LYS A 391 30.91 20.76 10.16
CA LYS A 391 30.93 19.33 9.78
C LYS A 391 32.06 18.48 10.39
N TYR A 392 32.71 18.96 11.46
CA TYR A 392 33.69 18.19 12.23
C TYR A 392 33.65 18.55 13.73
N SER A 393 34.23 17.68 14.54
CA SER A 393 34.57 17.85 15.95
C SER A 393 36.08 17.69 16.14
N ALA A 394 36.65 18.26 17.19
CA ALA A 394 38.08 18.16 17.47
C ALA A 394 38.36 17.99 18.97
N VAL A 395 39.46 17.33 19.31
CA VAL A 395 39.97 17.21 20.68
C VAL A 395 41.47 17.43 20.65
N GLU A 396 41.98 18.24 21.56
CA GLU A 396 43.40 18.51 21.72
C GLU A 396 43.96 17.70 22.89
N PHE A 397 45.13 17.09 22.69
CA PHE A 397 45.80 16.24 23.67
C PHE A 397 47.21 16.72 23.91
N ASN A 398 47.67 16.70 25.17
CA ASN A 398 48.95 17.29 25.61
C ASN A 398 50.17 16.80 24.80
N ASN A 399 50.21 15.54 24.37
CA ASN A 399 51.37 14.92 23.69
C ASN A 399 51.09 14.47 22.25
N LEU A 400 49.94 14.86 21.65
CA LEU A 400 49.54 14.42 20.30
C LEU A 400 49.03 15.56 19.40
N GLY A 401 48.90 16.79 19.89
CA GLY A 401 48.30 17.89 19.13
C GLY A 401 46.78 17.74 19.00
N THR A 402 46.18 18.32 17.96
CA THR A 402 44.73 18.31 17.74
C THR A 402 44.29 17.16 16.83
N ILE A 403 43.35 16.35 17.30
CA ILE A 403 42.70 15.29 16.54
C ILE A 403 41.34 15.78 16.04
N PHE A 404 41.06 15.58 14.75
CA PHE A 404 39.81 15.93 14.10
C PHE A 404 39.04 14.67 13.70
N LEU A 405 37.71 14.72 13.90
CA LEU A 405 36.78 13.70 13.43
C LEU A 405 35.62 14.38 12.69
N GLY A 406 35.39 14.04 11.43
CA GLY A 406 34.32 14.67 10.65
C GLY A 406 34.32 14.37 9.16
N ALA A 407 33.64 15.23 8.40
CA ALA A 407 33.55 15.13 6.95
C ALA A 407 34.92 15.40 6.29
N PRO A 408 35.45 14.50 5.45
CA PRO A 408 36.83 14.63 4.96
C PRO A 408 37.06 15.85 4.06
N GLU A 409 36.04 16.25 3.28
CA GLU A 409 36.06 17.44 2.43
C GLU A 409 36.23 18.74 3.24
N PHE A 410 35.71 18.78 4.47
CA PHE A 410 35.76 19.95 5.34
C PHE A 410 37.07 20.04 6.13
N ILE A 411 37.67 18.88 6.45
CA ILE A 411 38.90 18.78 7.23
C ILE A 411 40.13 18.96 6.33
N LEU A 412 40.21 18.26 5.20
CA LEU A 412 41.41 18.27 4.35
C LEU A 412 41.39 19.34 3.26
N LYS A 413 40.21 19.77 2.79
CA LYS A 413 40.02 20.72 1.68
C LYS A 413 41.02 20.51 0.52
N ASN A 414 42.12 21.26 0.45
CA ASN A 414 43.15 21.13 -0.60
C ASN A 414 43.81 19.72 -0.65
N ASN A 415 43.96 19.08 0.51
CA ASN A 415 44.57 17.75 0.63
C ASN A 415 43.57 16.60 0.47
N PHE A 416 42.33 16.90 0.07
CA PHE A 416 41.29 15.88 -0.09
C PHE A 416 41.63 14.81 -1.15
N HIS A 417 42.43 15.17 -2.15
CA HIS A 417 42.90 14.27 -3.20
C HIS A 417 43.61 13.01 -2.66
N LEU A 418 44.24 13.10 -1.48
CA LEU A 418 44.95 11.98 -0.83
C LEU A 418 44.05 10.78 -0.50
N ILE A 419 42.78 11.03 -0.19
CA ILE A 419 41.82 10.01 0.25
C ILE A 419 40.59 9.92 -0.65
N GLN A 420 40.53 10.74 -1.70
CA GLN A 420 39.36 10.92 -2.55
C GLN A 420 38.91 9.61 -3.19
N LYS A 421 39.85 8.79 -3.68
CA LYS A 421 39.54 7.51 -4.32
C LYS A 421 38.79 6.55 -3.39
N ASP A 422 39.30 6.40 -2.16
CA ASP A 422 38.68 5.53 -1.15
C ASP A 422 37.36 6.12 -0.66
N PHE A 423 37.33 7.42 -0.36
CA PHE A 423 36.11 8.12 0.03
C PHE A 423 34.99 7.95 -0.99
N GLU A 424 35.26 8.22 -2.27
CA GLU A 424 34.27 8.06 -3.34
C GLU A 424 33.82 6.61 -3.51
N THR A 425 34.72 5.64 -3.37
CA THR A 425 34.39 4.21 -3.52
C THR A 425 33.35 3.77 -2.48
N TYR A 426 33.55 4.12 -1.22
CA TYR A 426 32.62 3.74 -0.15
C TYR A 426 31.34 4.60 -0.16
N THR A 427 31.44 5.88 -0.50
CA THR A 427 30.28 6.77 -0.57
C THR A 427 29.35 6.39 -1.73
N LYS A 428 29.91 6.04 -2.92
CA LYS A 428 29.14 5.47 -4.05
C LYS A 428 28.49 4.13 -3.71
N SER A 429 29.09 3.37 -2.79
CA SER A 429 28.54 2.11 -2.26
C SER A 429 27.50 2.30 -1.14
N GLY A 430 27.12 3.55 -0.85
CA GLY A 430 26.11 3.91 0.15
C GLY A 430 26.58 3.81 1.59
N TYR A 431 27.88 3.90 1.85
CA TYR A 431 28.42 3.99 3.20
C TYR A 431 28.66 5.45 3.60
N ARG A 432 28.54 5.73 4.90
CA ARG A 432 28.97 6.99 5.50
C ARG A 432 30.46 6.88 5.81
N ALA A 433 31.27 7.86 5.38
CA ALA A 433 32.70 7.88 5.62
C ALA A 433 33.05 9.09 6.51
N LEU A 434 33.75 8.85 7.62
CA LEU A 434 34.31 9.87 8.49
C LEU A 434 35.82 9.82 8.44
N LEU A 435 36.45 10.98 8.38
CA LEU A 435 37.90 11.10 8.47
C LEU A 435 38.31 11.34 9.92
N LEU A 436 39.30 10.58 10.35
CA LEU A 436 40.14 10.88 11.49
C LEU A 436 41.44 11.51 10.99
N ALA A 437 41.77 12.71 11.45
CA ALA A 437 42.96 13.44 11.05
C ALA A 437 43.68 14.04 12.26
N LYS A 438 44.97 14.33 12.10
CA LYS A 438 45.83 14.92 13.14
C LYS A 438 46.45 16.21 12.62
N SER A 439 46.38 17.26 13.43
CA SER A 439 47.30 18.40 13.35
C SER A 439 48.40 18.20 14.41
N PRO A 440 49.68 18.31 14.03
CA PRO A 440 50.79 18.16 14.99
C PRO A 440 50.82 19.29 16.04
N GLU A 441 50.22 20.45 15.74
CA GLU A 441 50.14 21.59 16.67
C GLU A 441 48.76 21.69 17.35
N PRO A 442 48.72 22.26 18.58
CA PRO A 442 47.47 22.60 19.26
C PRO A 442 46.80 23.80 18.59
N CYS A 443 45.63 23.58 17.98
CA CYS A 443 44.97 24.59 17.14
C CYS A 443 43.54 24.98 17.58
N ILE A 444 42.98 24.39 18.65
CA ILE A 444 41.57 24.65 19.04
C ILE A 444 41.39 26.12 19.46
N SER A 445 42.33 26.67 20.22
CA SER A 445 42.33 28.07 20.66
C SER A 445 42.47 29.07 19.49
N GLN A 446 43.22 28.72 18.45
CA GLN A 446 43.37 29.54 17.24
C GLN A 446 42.07 29.59 16.42
N ILE A 447 41.37 28.45 16.32
CA ILE A 447 40.08 28.33 15.61
C ILE A 447 38.96 29.10 16.35
N THR A 448 38.99 29.10 17.69
CA THR A 448 37.91 29.70 18.52
C THR A 448 38.14 31.17 18.86
N CYS A 449 39.36 31.61 19.15
CA CYS A 449 39.65 32.98 19.59
C CYS A 449 40.13 33.92 18.46
N LYS A 450 40.79 33.41 17.41
CA LYS A 450 41.36 34.24 16.33
C LYS A 450 40.55 34.22 15.03
N ASN A 451 39.39 33.55 14.99
CA ASN A 451 38.58 33.34 13.78
C ASN A 451 39.39 32.76 12.59
N GLN A 452 40.49 32.09 12.88
CA GLN A 452 41.38 31.53 11.87
C GLN A 452 40.69 30.34 11.19
N LYS A 453 40.68 30.31 9.86
CA LYS A 453 39.98 29.25 9.11
C LYS A 453 40.81 27.98 9.18
N LEU A 454 40.17 26.82 9.40
CA LEU A 454 40.85 25.50 9.42
C LEU A 454 41.73 25.24 8.17
N HIS A 455 41.46 25.91 7.06
CA HIS A 455 42.24 25.79 5.81
C HIS A 455 43.72 26.15 6.00
N ASP A 456 44.04 27.00 6.97
CA ASP A 456 45.41 27.47 7.22
C ASP A 456 46.24 26.48 8.07
N ILE A 457 45.64 25.35 8.49
CA ILE A 457 46.26 24.38 9.41
C ILE A 457 46.55 23.07 8.68
N PRO A 458 47.82 22.60 8.64
CA PRO A 458 48.16 21.35 7.98
C PRO A 458 47.60 20.13 8.74
N CYS A 459 46.60 19.47 8.14
CA CYS A 459 45.99 18.25 8.69
C CYS A 459 46.49 17.00 7.96
N ILE A 460 46.98 16.01 8.72
CA ILE A 460 47.43 14.71 8.20
C ILE A 460 46.30 13.69 8.36
N PRO A 461 45.87 12.99 7.29
CA PRO A 461 44.85 11.94 7.40
C PRO A 461 45.40 10.72 8.14
N LEU A 462 44.71 10.29 9.19
CA LEU A 462 45.08 9.11 9.97
C LEU A 462 44.32 7.87 9.54
N ALA A 463 42.99 7.95 9.47
CA ALA A 463 42.15 6.83 9.06
C ALA A 463 40.79 7.28 8.51
N LEU A 464 40.24 6.51 7.55
CA LEU A 464 38.86 6.62 7.11
C LEU A 464 38.00 5.58 7.82
N ILE A 465 36.99 6.03 8.56
CA ILE A 465 36.05 5.18 9.27
C ILE A 465 34.79 5.04 8.41
N ILE A 466 34.54 3.83 7.93
CA ILE A 466 33.40 3.48 7.11
C ILE A 466 32.28 2.94 7.99
N ILE A 467 31.17 3.66 7.98
CA ILE A 467 29.97 3.39 8.77
C ILE A 467 28.86 2.97 7.81
N LYS A 468 28.17 1.89 8.15
CA LYS A 468 26.98 1.42 7.43
C LYS A 468 25.73 1.65 8.28
N ASP A 469 24.67 2.05 7.60
CA ASP A 469 23.32 2.04 8.14
C ASP A 469 22.79 0.59 8.12
N THR A 470 22.26 0.11 9.23
CA THR A 470 21.77 -1.27 9.35
C THR A 470 20.34 -1.39 8.86
N ILE A 471 20.15 -2.27 7.88
CA ILE A 471 18.85 -2.56 7.29
C ILE A 471 18.10 -3.53 8.21
N LYS A 472 16.80 -3.29 8.45
CA LYS A 472 15.96 -4.23 9.21
C LYS A 472 15.92 -5.59 8.52
N LYS A 473 16.06 -6.68 9.28
CA LYS A 473 16.06 -8.06 8.74
C LYS A 473 14.80 -8.34 7.91
N ASP A 474 13.65 -7.83 8.34
CA ASP A 474 12.36 -8.04 7.70
C ASP A 474 12.02 -7.04 6.59
N ALA A 475 12.91 -6.07 6.30
CA ALA A 475 12.65 -5.05 5.29
C ALA A 475 12.46 -5.69 3.90
N VAL A 476 13.33 -6.65 3.53
CA VAL A 476 13.29 -7.33 2.23
C VAL A 476 11.96 -8.04 2.01
N THR A 477 11.53 -8.83 2.98
CA THR A 477 10.27 -9.59 2.90
C THR A 477 9.05 -8.67 2.87
N THR A 478 9.10 -7.54 3.58
CA THR A 478 8.00 -6.57 3.62
C THR A 478 7.87 -5.82 2.29
N ILE A 479 8.98 -5.39 1.69
CA ILE A 479 8.97 -4.75 0.36
C ILE A 479 8.50 -5.72 -0.71
N ASP A 480 9.01 -6.96 -0.70
CA ASP A 480 8.59 -8.01 -1.63
C ASP A 480 7.08 -8.29 -1.52
N PHE A 481 6.52 -8.30 -0.30
CA PHE A 481 5.08 -8.41 -0.09
C PHE A 481 4.31 -7.30 -0.82
N PHE A 482 4.67 -6.03 -0.62
CA PHE A 482 3.96 -4.91 -1.25
C PHE A 482 4.07 -4.95 -2.78
N GLN A 483 5.26 -5.24 -3.31
CA GLN A 483 5.50 -5.34 -4.75
C GLN A 483 4.73 -6.50 -5.40
N LYS A 484 4.72 -7.69 -4.80
CA LYS A 484 3.90 -8.84 -5.25
C LYS A 484 2.41 -8.54 -5.26
N ASN A 485 1.97 -7.59 -4.42
CA ASN A 485 0.59 -7.11 -4.37
C ASN A 485 0.31 -5.92 -5.29
N GLY A 486 1.23 -5.58 -6.21
CA GLY A 486 1.05 -4.52 -7.19
C GLY A 486 1.17 -3.11 -6.63
N VAL A 487 1.84 -2.93 -5.49
CA VAL A 487 2.13 -1.62 -4.89
C VAL A 487 3.50 -1.13 -5.35
N CYS A 488 3.53 0.05 -5.96
CA CYS A 488 4.76 0.73 -6.34
C CYS A 488 5.43 1.32 -5.11
N VAL A 489 6.66 0.87 -4.80
CA VAL A 489 7.42 1.35 -3.64
C VAL A 489 8.37 2.45 -4.09
N LYS A 490 8.30 3.61 -3.43
CA LYS A 490 9.16 4.78 -3.65
C LYS A 490 9.87 5.16 -2.35
N VAL A 491 11.12 5.59 -2.43
CA VAL A 491 11.91 6.01 -1.26
C VAL A 491 12.17 7.51 -1.35
N ILE A 492 11.82 8.24 -0.29
CA ILE A 492 11.98 9.70 -0.22
C ILE A 492 12.83 10.00 1.01
N SER A 493 14.01 10.60 0.84
CA SER A 493 14.94 10.82 1.95
C SER A 493 15.72 12.13 1.82
N GLY A 494 16.09 12.71 2.96
CA GLY A 494 17.02 13.84 3.02
C GLY A 494 18.48 13.47 2.73
N ASP A 495 18.80 12.17 2.70
CA ASP A 495 20.15 11.68 2.43
C ASP A 495 20.52 11.78 0.94
N ASN A 496 21.81 11.59 0.64
CA ASN A 496 22.29 11.55 -0.73
C ASN A 496 21.59 10.44 -1.52
N HIS A 497 20.99 10.82 -2.65
CA HIS A 497 20.21 9.97 -3.55
C HIS A 497 20.97 8.69 -3.98
N VAL A 498 22.29 8.74 -4.18
CA VAL A 498 23.12 7.57 -4.53
C VAL A 498 23.13 6.54 -3.39
N ALA A 499 23.33 6.99 -2.15
CA ALA A 499 23.35 6.10 -0.99
C ALA A 499 21.98 5.48 -0.73
N VAL A 500 20.92 6.28 -0.86
CA VAL A 500 19.53 5.81 -0.73
C VAL A 500 19.21 4.79 -1.81
N SER A 501 19.65 5.00 -3.05
CA SER A 501 19.47 4.05 -4.16
C SER A 501 20.14 2.70 -3.86
N GLN A 502 21.36 2.71 -3.30
CA GLN A 502 22.04 1.48 -2.92
C GLN A 502 21.30 0.70 -1.81
N ILE A 503 20.77 1.40 -0.81
CA ILE A 503 19.94 0.78 0.24
C ILE A 503 18.66 0.21 -0.39
N ALA A 504 17.95 0.99 -1.21
CA ALA A 504 16.74 0.58 -1.91
C ALA A 504 16.98 -0.67 -2.78
N GLN A 505 18.11 -0.73 -3.49
CA GLN A 505 18.51 -1.90 -4.29
C GLN A 505 18.77 -3.13 -3.42
N ARG A 506 19.43 -2.99 -2.26
CA ARG A 506 19.67 -4.10 -1.32
C ARG A 506 18.39 -4.67 -0.74
N VAL A 507 17.37 -3.84 -0.55
CA VAL A 507 16.06 -4.28 -0.04
C VAL A 507 15.15 -4.85 -1.14
N GLY A 508 15.53 -4.71 -2.41
CA GLY A 508 14.81 -5.28 -3.55
C GLY A 508 13.78 -4.34 -4.18
N ILE A 509 13.91 -3.02 -4.01
CA ILE A 509 13.00 -2.06 -4.63
C ILE A 509 13.19 -2.05 -6.16
N ILE A 510 12.11 -2.29 -6.91
CA ILE A 510 12.08 -2.31 -8.37
C ILE A 510 12.43 -0.92 -8.91
N ASP A 511 13.29 -0.87 -9.93
CA ASP A 511 13.80 0.37 -10.52
C ASP A 511 14.46 1.32 -9.52
N ALA A 512 15.01 0.82 -8.41
CA ALA A 512 15.72 1.64 -7.42
C ALA A 512 16.94 2.40 -8.00
N TYR A 513 17.46 1.97 -9.17
CA TYR A 513 18.50 2.70 -9.91
C TYR A 513 18.00 4.02 -10.53
N LYS A 514 16.68 4.19 -10.70
CA LYS A 514 16.07 5.45 -11.10
C LYS A 514 16.02 6.37 -9.89
N THR A 515 17.13 7.08 -9.68
CA THR A 515 17.33 7.98 -8.54
C THR A 515 17.61 9.41 -8.99
N ILE A 516 17.22 10.40 -8.18
CA ILE A 516 17.51 11.81 -8.43
C ILE A 516 17.75 12.60 -7.13
N SER A 517 18.59 13.64 -7.19
CA SER A 517 18.71 14.66 -6.14
C SER A 517 17.68 15.76 -6.38
N LEU A 518 16.92 16.16 -5.35
CA LEU A 518 15.97 17.28 -5.46
C LEU A 518 16.54 18.62 -5.00
N GLU A 519 17.79 18.64 -4.57
CA GLU A 519 18.47 19.87 -4.16
C GLU A 519 18.56 20.87 -5.33
N GLY A 520 18.15 22.12 -5.09
CA GLY A 520 18.19 23.19 -6.08
C GLY A 520 17.09 23.16 -7.14
N LEU A 521 16.21 22.15 -7.16
CA LEU A 521 15.09 22.07 -8.10
C LEU A 521 13.89 22.90 -7.64
N SER A 522 13.22 23.53 -8.60
CA SER A 522 11.94 24.23 -8.39
C SER A 522 10.77 23.27 -8.24
N ASP A 523 9.70 23.74 -7.60
CA ASP A 523 8.48 22.95 -7.35
C ASP A 523 7.86 22.40 -8.66
N GLN A 524 7.91 23.16 -9.75
CA GLN A 524 7.41 22.74 -11.06
C GLN A 524 8.25 21.61 -11.68
N GLU A 525 9.57 21.68 -11.56
CA GLU A 525 10.46 20.63 -12.05
C GLU A 525 10.23 19.34 -11.27
N VAL A 526 10.05 19.43 -9.94
CA VAL A 526 9.73 18.28 -9.07
C VAL A 526 8.47 17.55 -9.55
N ILE A 527 7.42 18.28 -9.93
CA ILE A 527 6.17 17.71 -10.46
C ILE A 527 6.44 16.94 -11.77
N GLN A 528 7.22 17.49 -12.69
CA GLN A 528 7.49 16.88 -13.99
C GLN A 528 8.33 15.59 -13.90
N ILE A 529 9.21 15.50 -12.91
CA ILE A 529 10.12 14.35 -12.73
C ILE A 529 9.55 13.27 -11.78
N ALA A 530 8.57 13.61 -10.93
CA ALA A 530 8.10 12.72 -9.85
C ALA A 530 7.72 11.31 -10.36
N THR A 531 7.05 11.22 -11.52
CA THR A 531 6.60 9.93 -12.07
C THR A 531 7.72 9.12 -12.74
N LYS A 532 8.86 9.73 -13.03
CA LYS A 532 10.00 9.09 -13.73
C LYS A 532 10.95 8.34 -12.79
N TYR A 533 11.02 8.75 -11.52
CA TYR A 533 11.97 8.23 -10.54
C TYR A 533 11.29 7.52 -9.37
N ASN A 534 12.01 6.60 -8.73
CA ASN A 534 11.55 5.85 -7.55
C ASN A 534 12.34 6.16 -6.28
N VAL A 535 13.52 6.75 -6.41
CA VAL A 535 14.36 7.16 -5.28
C VAL A 535 14.66 8.66 -5.36
N PHE A 536 14.30 9.37 -4.30
CA PHE A 536 14.49 10.82 -4.18
C PHE A 536 15.40 11.09 -2.98
N GLY A 537 16.54 11.73 -3.23
CA GLY A 537 17.49 12.15 -2.20
C GLY A 537 17.58 13.66 -2.06
N ARG A 538 18.17 14.12 -0.95
CA ARG A 538 18.30 15.53 -0.56
C ARG A 538 16.98 16.30 -0.66
N THR A 539 15.90 15.67 -0.19
CA THR A 539 14.56 16.26 -0.26
C THR A 539 14.26 17.20 0.91
N SER A 540 13.69 18.37 0.64
CA SER A 540 13.10 19.23 1.68
C SER A 540 11.70 18.73 2.11
N PRO A 541 11.19 19.10 3.31
CA PRO A 541 9.83 18.77 3.74
C PRO A 541 8.74 19.19 2.73
N GLN A 542 8.90 20.37 2.12
CA GLN A 542 7.99 20.89 1.11
C GLN A 542 8.02 20.06 -0.18
N GLN A 543 9.21 19.66 -0.63
CA GLN A 543 9.35 18.78 -1.79
C GLN A 543 8.74 17.40 -1.53
N LYS A 544 8.86 16.85 -0.31
CA LYS A 544 8.17 15.60 0.05
C LYS A 544 6.66 15.73 -0.13
N LYS A 545 6.05 16.83 0.34
CA LYS A 545 4.62 17.12 0.15
C LYS A 545 4.24 17.16 -1.33
N ILE A 546 5.01 17.88 -2.16
CA ILE A 546 4.74 18.03 -3.60
C ILE A 546 4.79 16.68 -4.33
N LEU A 547 5.75 15.81 -3.98
CA LEU A 547 5.81 14.46 -4.53
C LEU A 547 4.50 13.68 -4.26
N ILE A 548 4.01 13.71 -3.01
CA ILE A 548 2.77 13.05 -2.63
C ILE A 548 1.57 13.63 -3.40
N GLN A 549 1.47 14.96 -3.52
CA GLN A 549 0.42 15.61 -4.32
C GLN A 549 0.45 15.18 -5.78
N THR A 550 1.64 15.13 -6.37
CA THR A 550 1.83 14.76 -7.77
C THR A 550 1.39 13.31 -8.01
N PHE A 551 1.71 12.39 -7.11
CA PHE A 551 1.26 11.00 -7.22
C PHE A 551 -0.27 10.89 -7.09
N LYS A 552 -0.89 11.64 -6.19
CA LYS A 552 -2.35 11.68 -6.05
C LYS A 552 -3.04 12.24 -7.29
N GLN A 553 -2.51 13.32 -7.86
CA GLN A 553 -3.01 13.92 -9.11
C GLN A 553 -2.87 12.96 -10.30
N ALA A 554 -1.86 12.09 -10.29
CA ALA A 554 -1.71 11.00 -11.25
C ALA A 554 -2.69 9.81 -11.00
N GLY A 555 -3.69 9.96 -10.13
CA GLY A 555 -4.70 8.96 -9.82
C GLY A 555 -4.21 7.81 -8.94
N GLN A 556 -3.03 7.92 -8.32
CA GLN A 556 -2.53 6.94 -7.37
C GLN A 556 -3.16 7.13 -5.99
N LYS A 557 -3.33 6.02 -5.26
CA LYS A 557 -3.67 6.01 -3.83
C LYS A 557 -2.39 5.83 -3.04
N VAL A 558 -1.97 6.89 -2.36
CA VAL A 558 -0.61 7.04 -1.83
C VAL A 558 -0.59 6.87 -0.32
N ALA A 559 0.17 5.88 0.15
CA ALA A 559 0.58 5.80 1.55
C ALA A 559 1.95 6.43 1.74
N MET A 560 2.14 7.14 2.84
CA MET A 560 3.44 7.66 3.29
C MET A 560 3.75 7.13 4.69
N THR A 561 4.96 6.62 4.88
CA THR A 561 5.50 6.32 6.21
C THR A 561 6.48 7.40 6.64
N GLY A 562 6.42 7.84 7.89
CA GLY A 562 7.39 8.80 8.43
C GLY A 562 7.55 8.67 9.93
N ASP A 563 8.73 9.00 10.42
CA ASP A 563 9.09 9.02 11.82
C ASP A 563 9.62 10.40 12.26
N GLY A 564 10.10 11.23 11.33
CA GLY A 564 10.66 12.54 11.61
C GLY A 564 9.66 13.70 11.48
N VAL A 565 9.93 14.80 12.19
CA VAL A 565 9.18 16.07 12.07
C VAL A 565 9.15 16.59 10.62
N ASN A 566 10.18 16.24 9.84
CA ASN A 566 10.29 16.58 8.42
C ASN A 566 9.23 15.91 7.52
N ASP A 567 8.57 14.85 8.00
CA ASP A 567 7.59 14.08 7.23
C ASP A 567 6.15 14.54 7.42
N ILE A 568 5.89 15.42 8.39
CA ILE A 568 4.56 15.87 8.79
C ILE A 568 3.72 16.35 7.59
N LEU A 569 4.32 17.20 6.74
CA LEU A 569 3.61 17.78 5.59
C LEU A 569 3.23 16.71 4.57
N ALA A 570 4.13 15.75 4.32
CA ALA A 570 3.90 14.64 3.40
C ALA A 570 2.89 13.64 3.97
N LEU A 571 2.95 13.34 5.27
CA LEU A 571 1.99 12.50 5.97
C LEU A 571 0.58 13.12 5.94
N LYS A 572 0.45 14.41 6.21
CA LYS A 572 -0.85 15.11 6.17
C LYS A 572 -1.48 15.11 4.79
N GLU A 573 -0.66 15.13 3.75
CA GLU A 573 -1.12 15.14 2.36
C GLU A 573 -1.42 13.74 1.80
N ALA A 574 -0.78 12.69 2.33
CA ALA A 574 -1.00 11.32 1.87
C ALA A 574 -2.45 10.86 2.05
N ASP A 575 -2.92 9.96 1.17
CA ASP A 575 -4.23 9.32 1.38
C ASP A 575 -4.20 8.39 2.60
N LEU A 576 -3.01 7.91 3.00
CA LEU A 576 -2.80 7.16 4.22
C LEU A 576 -1.46 7.53 4.84
N SER A 577 -1.49 8.06 6.05
CA SER A 577 -0.29 8.32 6.85
C SER A 577 -0.01 7.22 7.86
N ILE A 578 1.23 6.74 7.89
CA ILE A 578 1.71 5.69 8.79
C ILE A 578 2.90 6.23 9.60
N ALA A 579 2.84 6.11 10.92
CA ALA A 579 3.94 6.47 11.81
C ALA A 579 4.43 5.28 12.62
N MET A 580 5.69 5.36 13.06
CA MET A 580 6.29 4.44 14.02
C MET A 580 6.16 5.04 15.43
N ALA A 581 5.82 4.23 16.43
CA ALA A 581 5.77 4.73 17.83
C ALA A 581 7.14 5.19 18.35
N SER A 582 8.25 4.71 17.80
CA SER A 582 9.59 5.22 18.06
C SER A 582 9.91 6.55 17.38
N GLY A 583 9.05 7.01 16.47
CA GLY A 583 9.21 8.28 15.79
C GLY A 583 8.84 9.46 16.67
N SER A 584 9.01 10.67 16.12
CA SER A 584 8.59 11.91 16.77
C SER A 584 7.10 11.87 17.08
N GLN A 585 6.73 12.38 18.25
CA GLN A 585 5.33 12.46 18.68
C GLN A 585 4.45 13.20 17.66
N ALA A 586 5.07 14.14 16.95
CA ALA A 586 4.47 14.88 15.85
C ALA A 586 3.86 14.00 14.76
N THR A 587 4.66 13.04 14.29
CA THR A 587 4.25 12.11 13.24
C THR A 587 3.15 11.17 13.72
N CYS A 588 3.27 10.69 14.96
CA CYS A 588 2.27 9.81 15.59
C CYS A 588 0.90 10.47 15.71
N ASN A 589 0.84 11.76 16.07
CA ASN A 589 -0.42 12.49 16.25
C ASN A 589 -1.14 12.77 14.93
N ILE A 590 -0.41 12.92 13.82
CA ILE A 590 -0.98 13.22 12.49
C ILE A 590 -1.28 11.94 11.70
N ALA A 591 -0.60 10.83 12.01
CA ALA A 591 -0.73 9.59 11.27
C ALA A 591 -2.09 8.91 11.44
N ASN A 592 -2.68 8.40 10.37
CA ASN A 592 -3.90 7.60 10.44
C ASN A 592 -3.66 6.25 11.13
N LEU A 593 -2.46 5.68 10.95
CA LEU A 593 -2.02 4.43 11.55
C LEU A 593 -0.69 4.63 12.30
N VAL A 594 -0.60 4.13 13.51
CA VAL A 594 0.63 4.11 14.31
C VAL A 594 0.99 2.67 14.64
N LEU A 595 2.20 2.26 14.26
CA LEU A 595 2.75 0.95 14.59
C LEU A 595 3.40 1.01 15.98
N LEU A 596 2.74 0.45 16.99
CA LEU A 596 3.14 0.50 18.40
C LEU A 596 4.39 -0.34 18.68
N ASP A 597 4.68 -1.33 17.84
CA ASP A 597 5.90 -2.13 17.89
C ASP A 597 7.07 -1.51 17.11
N SER A 598 6.86 -0.35 16.48
CA SER A 598 7.86 0.35 15.63
C SER A 598 8.45 -0.52 14.52
N ASN A 599 7.69 -1.53 14.07
CA ASN A 599 8.13 -2.49 13.08
C ASN A 599 7.24 -2.45 11.83
N PHE A 600 7.79 -1.92 10.73
CA PHE A 600 7.11 -1.86 9.45
C PHE A 600 6.69 -3.24 8.91
N SER A 601 7.36 -4.33 9.32
CA SER A 601 6.99 -5.69 8.93
C SER A 601 5.66 -6.19 9.50
N SER A 602 5.05 -5.43 10.42
CA SER A 602 3.67 -5.68 10.87
C SER A 602 2.64 -5.25 9.83
N MET A 603 2.99 -4.38 8.87
CA MET A 603 2.07 -3.84 7.87
C MET A 603 1.34 -4.87 7.01
N PRO A 604 1.97 -5.96 6.51
CA PRO A 604 1.26 -7.02 5.80
C PRO A 604 0.06 -7.58 6.58
N LYS A 605 0.19 -7.74 7.91
CA LYS A 605 -0.92 -8.20 8.77
C LYS A 605 -2.06 -7.19 8.82
N VAL A 606 -1.72 -5.90 8.92
CA VAL A 606 -2.68 -4.79 8.89
C VAL A 606 -3.41 -4.73 7.54
N VAL A 607 -2.69 -4.90 6.42
CA VAL A 607 -3.26 -4.97 5.06
C VAL A 607 -4.25 -6.13 4.95
N PHE A 608 -3.91 -7.31 5.49
CA PHE A 608 -4.81 -8.45 5.47
C PHE A 608 -6.09 -8.24 6.28
N GLU A 609 -6.02 -7.60 7.45
CA GLU A 609 -7.23 -7.26 8.21
C GLU A 609 -8.12 -6.27 7.45
N GLY A 610 -7.54 -5.26 6.79
CA GLY A 610 -8.30 -4.34 5.92
C GLY A 610 -8.99 -5.04 4.76
N ARG A 611 -8.27 -5.93 4.05
CA ARG A 611 -8.84 -6.74 2.96
C ARG A 611 -9.95 -7.67 3.43
N ARG A 612 -9.76 -8.29 4.61
CA ARG A 612 -10.75 -9.19 5.21
C ARG A 612 -12.08 -8.50 5.44
N ILE A 613 -12.05 -7.32 6.04
CA ILE A 613 -13.27 -6.54 6.33
C ILE A 613 -13.96 -6.20 5.01
N ILE A 614 -13.24 -5.62 4.05
CA ILE A 614 -13.85 -5.13 2.81
C ILE A 614 -14.36 -6.29 1.94
N ASN A 615 -13.59 -7.36 1.77
CA ASN A 615 -14.01 -8.49 0.94
C ASN A 615 -15.19 -9.24 1.55
N ASN A 616 -15.26 -9.35 2.88
CA ASN A 616 -16.42 -9.98 3.52
C ASN A 616 -17.66 -9.11 3.40
N LEU A 617 -17.52 -7.79 3.50
CA LEU A 617 -18.62 -6.87 3.21
C LEU A 617 -19.05 -6.95 1.75
N ASP A 618 -18.10 -7.03 0.79
CA ASP A 618 -18.37 -7.21 -0.65
C ASP A 618 -19.19 -8.47 -0.90
N LYS A 619 -18.73 -9.56 -0.31
CA LYS A 619 -19.33 -10.87 -0.39
C LYS A 619 -20.76 -10.90 0.16
N ILE A 620 -21.00 -10.30 1.32
CA ILE A 620 -22.30 -10.33 2.01
C ILE A 620 -23.30 -9.33 1.42
N SER A 621 -22.82 -8.20 0.89
CA SER A 621 -23.68 -7.17 0.28
C SER A 621 -24.53 -7.71 -0.85
N ILE A 622 -24.09 -8.76 -1.54
CA ILE A 622 -24.84 -9.43 -2.61
C ILE A 622 -26.19 -9.97 -2.09
N LEU A 623 -26.26 -10.52 -0.86
CA LEU A 623 -27.52 -11.01 -0.27
C LEU A 623 -28.49 -9.86 -0.05
N PHE A 624 -28.03 -8.80 0.61
CA PHE A 624 -28.84 -7.61 0.91
C PHE A 624 -29.30 -6.91 -0.37
N PHE A 625 -28.40 -6.73 -1.35
CA PHE A 625 -28.77 -6.13 -2.63
C PHE A 625 -29.74 -7.01 -3.42
N THR A 626 -29.60 -8.34 -3.39
CA THR A 626 -30.57 -9.23 -4.04
C THR A 626 -31.96 -9.01 -3.44
N LYS A 627 -32.08 -9.02 -2.10
CA LYS A 627 -33.34 -8.71 -1.41
C LYS A 627 -33.89 -7.33 -1.77
N THR A 628 -33.08 -6.28 -1.67
CA THR A 628 -33.51 -4.91 -1.97
C THR A 628 -33.99 -4.75 -3.41
N ILE A 629 -33.30 -5.36 -4.39
CA ILE A 629 -33.72 -5.31 -5.80
C ILE A 629 -35.00 -6.12 -6.01
N ILE A 630 -35.15 -7.30 -5.39
CA ILE A 630 -36.42 -8.06 -5.40
C ILE A 630 -37.54 -7.16 -4.90
N ALA A 631 -37.34 -6.53 -3.73
CA ALA A 631 -38.34 -5.68 -3.12
C ALA A 631 -38.74 -4.49 -4.02
N PHE A 632 -37.74 -3.88 -4.66
CA PHE A 632 -37.93 -2.79 -5.61
C PHE A 632 -38.71 -3.22 -6.85
N MET A 633 -38.33 -4.31 -7.49
CA MET A 633 -39.01 -4.78 -8.70
C MET A 633 -40.44 -5.23 -8.39
N LEU A 634 -40.68 -5.87 -7.25
CA LEU A 634 -42.03 -6.24 -6.79
C LEU A 634 -42.90 -4.99 -6.55
N ALA A 635 -42.35 -3.95 -5.92
CA ALA A 635 -43.09 -2.70 -5.70
C ALA A 635 -43.48 -2.03 -7.03
N VAL A 636 -42.57 -2.01 -8.01
CA VAL A 636 -42.85 -1.51 -9.35
C VAL A 636 -43.96 -2.30 -10.04
N ALA A 637 -43.95 -3.64 -9.96
CA ALA A 637 -45.03 -4.46 -10.50
C ALA A 637 -46.38 -4.16 -9.84
N VAL A 638 -46.42 -4.06 -8.51
CA VAL A 638 -47.66 -3.76 -7.77
C VAL A 638 -48.21 -2.38 -8.14
N ILE A 639 -47.35 -1.37 -8.24
CA ILE A 639 -47.75 -0.03 -8.68
C ILE A 639 -48.30 -0.08 -10.11
N LEU A 640 -47.61 -0.76 -11.03
CA LEU A 640 -48.04 -0.89 -12.42
C LEU A 640 -49.38 -1.62 -12.54
N PHE A 641 -49.58 -2.71 -11.81
CA PHE A 641 -50.84 -3.45 -11.79
C PHE A 641 -51.99 -2.59 -11.24
N ASN A 642 -51.77 -1.84 -10.15
CA ASN A 642 -52.78 -0.93 -9.62
C ASN A 642 -53.12 0.20 -10.60
N PHE A 643 -52.12 0.72 -11.33
CA PHE A 643 -52.35 1.72 -12.39
C PHE A 643 -53.16 1.14 -13.55
N LEU A 644 -52.91 -0.11 -13.93
CA LEU A 644 -53.71 -0.89 -14.90
C LEU A 644 -55.07 -1.35 -14.35
N ARG A 645 -55.54 -0.76 -13.24
CA ARG A 645 -56.80 -1.07 -12.56
C ARG A 645 -56.92 -2.53 -12.10
N ARG A 646 -55.80 -3.24 -11.89
CA ARG A 646 -55.75 -4.58 -11.29
C ARG A 646 -55.46 -4.46 -9.78
N PRO A 647 -56.43 -4.72 -8.89
CA PRO A 647 -56.20 -4.63 -7.45
C PRO A 647 -55.17 -5.65 -7.01
N CYS A 648 -54.07 -5.18 -6.42
CA CYS A 648 -53.11 -6.04 -5.75
C CYS A 648 -52.43 -5.27 -4.63
N TYR A 649 -52.06 -5.98 -3.58
CA TYR A 649 -51.20 -5.46 -2.52
C TYR A 649 -49.80 -6.06 -2.65
N TYR A 650 -48.84 -5.45 -1.96
CA TYR A 650 -47.48 -5.94 -1.97
C TYR A 650 -47.38 -7.32 -1.30
N PRO A 651 -46.77 -8.33 -1.96
CA PRO A 651 -46.95 -9.74 -1.59
C PRO A 651 -46.12 -10.18 -0.37
N LEU A 652 -45.23 -9.36 0.19
CA LEU A 652 -44.41 -9.78 1.34
C LEU A 652 -44.91 -9.07 2.60
N SER A 653 -45.59 -9.77 3.50
CA SER A 653 -45.98 -9.21 4.81
C SER A 653 -44.77 -9.12 5.77
N PRO A 654 -44.75 -8.19 6.73
CA PRO A 654 -43.63 -8.02 7.67
C PRO A 654 -43.23 -9.30 8.41
N LEU A 655 -44.22 -10.09 8.87
CA LEU A 655 -43.97 -11.32 9.65
C LEU A 655 -43.30 -12.39 8.77
N LYS A 656 -43.90 -12.70 7.61
CA LYS A 656 -43.38 -13.70 6.66
C LYS A 656 -42.00 -13.28 6.13
N LEU A 657 -41.84 -12.00 5.76
CA LEU A 657 -40.55 -11.45 5.32
C LEU A 657 -39.45 -11.63 6.37
N GLN A 658 -39.71 -11.26 7.63
CA GLN A 658 -38.66 -11.27 8.65
C GLN A 658 -38.38 -12.69 9.17
N PHE A 659 -39.42 -13.45 9.52
CA PHE A 659 -39.29 -14.74 10.21
C PHE A 659 -38.95 -15.89 9.26
N VAL A 660 -39.52 -15.92 8.05
CA VAL A 660 -39.28 -17.00 7.08
C VAL A 660 -38.06 -16.70 6.22
N MET A 661 -37.95 -15.47 5.69
CA MET A 661 -36.93 -15.13 4.70
C MET A 661 -35.66 -14.54 5.34
N ASP A 662 -35.74 -13.36 5.94
CA ASP A 662 -34.55 -12.60 6.34
C ASP A 662 -33.69 -13.30 7.39
N TYR A 663 -34.30 -13.85 8.44
CA TYR A 663 -33.55 -14.41 9.58
C TYR A 663 -32.61 -15.55 9.16
N TRP A 664 -33.14 -16.47 8.35
CA TRP A 664 -32.46 -17.70 7.92
C TRP A 664 -31.59 -17.52 6.68
N SER A 665 -32.03 -16.71 5.71
CA SER A 665 -31.28 -16.56 4.45
C SER A 665 -30.23 -15.44 4.47
N ILE A 666 -30.41 -14.41 5.32
CA ILE A 666 -29.56 -13.22 5.34
C ILE A 666 -28.98 -12.96 6.73
N GLY A 667 -29.81 -12.80 7.75
CA GLY A 667 -29.44 -12.32 9.09
C GLY A 667 -28.36 -13.15 9.78
N ILE A 668 -28.69 -14.39 10.18
CA ILE A 668 -27.71 -15.26 10.86
C ILE A 668 -26.49 -15.56 9.97
N PRO A 669 -26.64 -15.96 8.69
CA PRO A 669 -25.48 -16.33 7.88
C PRO A 669 -24.50 -15.17 7.67
N SER A 670 -25.02 -13.95 7.47
CA SER A 670 -24.19 -12.77 7.24
C SER A 670 -23.31 -12.43 8.44
N LEU A 671 -23.80 -12.61 9.68
CA LEU A 671 -22.98 -12.45 10.88
C LEU A 671 -21.78 -13.41 10.88
N PHE A 672 -21.99 -14.70 10.64
CA PHE A 672 -20.90 -15.69 10.62
C PHE A 672 -19.93 -15.47 9.45
N LEU A 673 -20.46 -15.19 8.26
CA LEU A 673 -19.65 -14.97 7.06
C LEU A 673 -18.84 -13.66 7.14
N SER A 674 -19.30 -12.66 7.90
CA SER A 674 -18.62 -11.36 8.01
C SER A 674 -17.25 -11.45 8.68
N PHE A 675 -17.04 -12.51 9.46
CA PHE A 675 -15.80 -12.76 10.19
C PHE A 675 -14.93 -13.85 9.55
N GLU A 676 -15.20 -14.29 8.32
CA GLU A 676 -14.34 -15.24 7.59
C GLU A 676 -12.95 -14.64 7.34
N LYS A 677 -11.90 -15.45 7.17
CA LYS A 677 -10.59 -14.95 6.70
C LYS A 677 -10.66 -14.76 5.18
N ASN A 678 -10.33 -13.58 4.69
CA ASN A 678 -10.26 -13.31 3.26
C ASN A 678 -9.16 -12.28 2.98
N ASN A 679 -8.13 -12.69 2.23
CA ASN A 679 -6.94 -11.86 1.98
C ASN A 679 -6.81 -11.44 0.50
N GLU A 680 -7.85 -11.72 -0.31
CA GLU A 680 -7.85 -11.39 -1.73
C GLU A 680 -7.72 -9.88 -1.96
N ILE A 681 -7.17 -9.49 -3.10
CA ILE A 681 -7.07 -8.08 -3.48
C ILE A 681 -8.48 -7.57 -3.78
N ILE A 682 -8.83 -6.42 -3.21
CA ILE A 682 -10.16 -5.82 -3.32
C ILE A 682 -10.49 -5.49 -4.77
N SER A 683 -11.73 -5.78 -5.19
CA SER A 683 -12.21 -5.45 -6.53
C SER A 683 -12.43 -3.95 -6.70
N LYS A 684 -12.08 -3.41 -7.88
CA LYS A 684 -12.44 -2.03 -8.23
C LYS A 684 -13.96 -1.96 -8.46
N ASN A 685 -14.61 -0.95 -7.88
CA ASN A 685 -16.06 -0.68 -7.98
C ASN A 685 -16.98 -1.73 -7.32
N PHE A 686 -16.81 -1.91 -6.00
CA PHE A 686 -17.66 -2.73 -5.11
C PHE A 686 -19.17 -2.66 -5.44
N LEU A 687 -19.76 -1.44 -5.46
CA LEU A 687 -21.21 -1.28 -5.61
C LEU A 687 -21.73 -1.82 -6.95
N LEU A 688 -21.14 -1.36 -8.05
CA LEU A 688 -21.58 -1.71 -9.39
C LEU A 688 -21.45 -3.22 -9.65
N ASN A 689 -20.35 -3.82 -9.16
CA ASN A 689 -20.11 -5.26 -9.33
C ASN A 689 -21.14 -6.09 -8.55
N ASN A 690 -21.49 -5.69 -7.33
CA ASN A 690 -22.45 -6.42 -6.51
C ASN A 690 -23.88 -6.27 -7.02
N LEU A 691 -24.27 -5.07 -7.47
CA LEU A 691 -25.57 -4.87 -8.12
C LEU A 691 -25.71 -5.74 -9.38
N LYS A 692 -24.67 -5.81 -10.22
CA LYS A 692 -24.67 -6.69 -11.40
C LYS A 692 -24.80 -8.18 -11.05
N LYS A 693 -24.19 -8.62 -9.95
CA LYS A 693 -24.30 -10.01 -9.47
C LYS A 693 -25.67 -10.32 -8.88
N ALA A 694 -26.31 -9.35 -8.22
CA ALA A 694 -27.60 -9.51 -7.56
C ALA A 694 -28.79 -9.43 -8.56
N PHE A 695 -28.68 -8.61 -9.60
CA PHE A 695 -29.73 -8.35 -10.58
C PHE A 695 -30.39 -9.59 -11.21
N PRO A 696 -29.66 -10.63 -11.71
CA PRO A 696 -30.30 -11.77 -12.36
C PRO A 696 -31.17 -12.60 -11.40
N TYR A 697 -30.75 -12.74 -10.13
CA TYR A 697 -31.56 -13.43 -9.12
C TYR A 697 -32.83 -12.65 -8.81
N ALA A 698 -32.72 -11.32 -8.71
CA ALA A 698 -33.88 -10.47 -8.47
C ALA A 698 -34.86 -10.44 -9.66
N SER A 699 -34.35 -10.43 -10.88
CA SER A 699 -35.17 -10.54 -12.09
C SER A 699 -35.93 -11.86 -12.15
N LEU A 700 -35.32 -12.97 -11.72
CA LEU A 700 -35.99 -14.27 -11.65
C LEU A 700 -37.17 -14.24 -10.67
N ALA A 701 -36.98 -13.67 -9.47
CA ALA A 701 -38.06 -13.52 -8.49
C ALA A 701 -39.19 -12.59 -8.99
N PHE A 702 -38.83 -11.53 -9.70
CA PHE A 702 -39.80 -10.63 -10.33
C PHE A 702 -40.62 -11.34 -11.42
N ILE A 703 -39.95 -12.06 -12.33
CA ILE A 703 -40.62 -12.84 -13.38
C ILE A 703 -41.54 -13.89 -12.75
N SER A 704 -41.09 -14.57 -11.69
CA SER A 704 -41.94 -15.53 -10.99
C SER A 704 -43.20 -14.89 -10.40
N TYR A 705 -43.09 -13.68 -9.84
CA TYR A 705 -44.26 -12.97 -9.33
C TYR A 705 -45.23 -12.61 -10.45
N VAL A 706 -44.73 -12.02 -11.54
CA VAL A 706 -45.57 -11.62 -12.68
C VAL A 706 -46.28 -12.83 -13.31
N LEU A 707 -45.58 -13.95 -13.47
CA LEU A 707 -46.17 -15.18 -14.02
C LEU A 707 -47.22 -15.79 -13.08
N THR A 708 -46.92 -15.88 -11.78
CA THR A 708 -47.87 -16.45 -10.80
C THR A 708 -49.12 -15.57 -10.69
N PHE A 709 -48.93 -14.26 -10.64
CA PHE A 709 -50.03 -13.29 -10.68
C PHE A 709 -50.87 -13.47 -11.96
N GLY A 710 -50.22 -13.60 -13.11
CA GLY A 710 -50.87 -13.82 -14.40
C GLY A 710 -51.63 -15.14 -14.52
N VAL A 711 -51.12 -16.24 -13.94
CA VAL A 711 -51.76 -17.55 -13.95
C VAL A 711 -53.02 -17.57 -13.06
N ARG A 712 -52.93 -17.01 -11.84
CA ARG A 712 -54.04 -17.04 -10.87
C ARG A 712 -55.13 -16.03 -11.14
N ILE A 713 -54.75 -14.80 -11.47
CA ILE A 713 -55.67 -13.66 -11.57
C ILE A 713 -56.01 -13.41 -13.04
N GLY A 714 -55.18 -13.88 -13.97
CA GLY A 714 -55.33 -13.64 -15.41
C GLY A 714 -54.82 -12.26 -15.80
N PHE A 715 -54.01 -12.17 -16.84
CA PHE A 715 -53.62 -10.86 -17.41
C PHE A 715 -54.84 -10.10 -17.97
N VAL A 716 -55.85 -10.83 -18.46
CA VAL A 716 -57.01 -10.30 -19.21
C VAL A 716 -58.33 -10.39 -18.44
N SER A 717 -58.46 -11.21 -17.39
CA SER A 717 -59.74 -11.42 -16.69
C SER A 717 -60.26 -10.11 -16.06
N THR A 718 -61.54 -9.76 -16.17
CA THR A 718 -62.12 -8.52 -15.62
C THR A 718 -62.62 -8.64 -14.17
N GLN A 719 -62.53 -9.84 -13.58
CA GLN A 719 -63.01 -10.09 -12.23
C GLN A 719 -62.03 -9.53 -11.19
N THR A 720 -62.57 -8.99 -10.09
CA THR A 720 -61.75 -8.58 -8.94
C THR A 720 -61.16 -9.83 -8.29
N PRO A 721 -59.83 -9.90 -8.05
CA PRO A 721 -59.21 -11.07 -7.45
C PRO A 721 -59.76 -11.33 -6.05
N ASP A 722 -59.98 -12.60 -5.74
CA ASP A 722 -60.38 -13.04 -4.41
C ASP A 722 -59.21 -12.90 -3.42
N PHE A 723 -59.51 -12.64 -2.15
CA PHE A 723 -58.50 -12.46 -1.10
C PHE A 723 -57.58 -13.68 -0.99
N LYS A 724 -58.19 -14.88 -1.04
CA LYS A 724 -57.48 -16.16 -0.97
C LYS A 724 -56.49 -16.33 -2.14
N GLN A 725 -56.84 -15.86 -3.34
CA GLN A 725 -55.94 -15.90 -4.50
C GLN A 725 -54.71 -15.00 -4.31
N LEU A 726 -54.89 -13.80 -3.75
CA LEU A 726 -53.78 -12.88 -3.47
C LEU A 726 -52.86 -13.41 -2.35
N GLU A 727 -53.42 -14.08 -1.35
CA GLU A 727 -52.65 -14.72 -0.29
C GLU A 727 -51.82 -15.91 -0.79
N THR A 728 -52.40 -16.76 -1.65
CA THR A 728 -51.67 -17.85 -2.31
C THR A 728 -50.50 -17.32 -3.16
N VAL A 729 -50.71 -16.22 -3.90
CA VAL A 729 -49.63 -15.55 -4.65
C VAL A 729 -48.55 -15.02 -3.70
N SER A 730 -48.94 -14.43 -2.56
CA SER A 730 -48.00 -13.96 -1.52
C SER A 730 -47.13 -15.11 -0.97
N ASN A 731 -47.76 -16.23 -0.60
CA ASN A 731 -47.08 -17.42 -0.08
C ASN A 731 -46.13 -18.06 -1.12
N PHE A 732 -46.52 -18.06 -2.40
CA PHE A 732 -45.65 -18.54 -3.47
C PHE A 732 -44.42 -17.65 -3.66
N VAL A 733 -44.60 -16.33 -3.64
CA VAL A 733 -43.52 -15.36 -3.83
C VAL A 733 -42.52 -15.40 -2.67
N ILE A 734 -42.97 -15.50 -1.42
CA ILE A 734 -42.05 -15.61 -0.27
C ILE A 734 -41.23 -16.90 -0.35
N LEU A 735 -41.83 -18.03 -0.73
CA LEU A 735 -41.13 -19.31 -0.82
C LEU A 735 -40.08 -19.30 -1.93
N LEU A 736 -40.43 -18.81 -3.13
CA LEU A 736 -39.49 -18.71 -4.25
C LEU A 736 -38.38 -17.69 -4.01
N SER A 737 -38.70 -16.51 -3.49
CA SER A 737 -37.69 -15.49 -3.19
C SER A 737 -36.73 -15.97 -2.11
N THR A 738 -37.23 -16.68 -1.09
CA THR A 738 -36.38 -17.30 -0.06
C THR A 738 -35.49 -18.39 -0.65
N PHE A 739 -36.01 -19.25 -1.52
CA PHE A 739 -35.20 -20.26 -2.21
C PHE A 739 -34.09 -19.61 -3.07
N ILE A 740 -34.43 -18.57 -3.83
CA ILE A 740 -33.46 -17.80 -4.61
C ILE A 740 -32.36 -17.23 -3.70
N LEU A 741 -32.72 -16.66 -2.55
CA LEU A 741 -31.74 -16.17 -1.57
C LEU A 741 -30.85 -17.30 -1.00
N PHE A 742 -31.40 -18.50 -0.76
CA PHE A 742 -30.59 -19.67 -0.39
C PHE A 742 -29.61 -20.08 -1.50
N THR A 743 -30.00 -19.98 -2.78
CA THR A 743 -29.05 -20.24 -3.89
C THR A 743 -27.92 -19.21 -3.93
N VAL A 744 -28.22 -17.94 -3.64
CA VAL A 744 -27.23 -16.87 -3.51
C VAL A 744 -26.33 -17.11 -2.31
N LEU A 745 -26.89 -17.48 -1.15
CA LEU A 745 -26.15 -17.82 0.06
C LEU A 745 -25.20 -19.00 -0.17
N PHE A 746 -25.66 -20.04 -0.87
CA PHE A 746 -24.85 -21.20 -1.23
C PHE A 746 -23.69 -20.79 -2.14
N ARG A 747 -23.94 -19.95 -3.15
CA ARG A 747 -22.90 -19.44 -4.06
C ARG A 747 -21.85 -18.62 -3.31
N ILE A 748 -22.30 -17.75 -2.42
CA ILE A 748 -21.44 -16.91 -1.59
C ILE A 748 -20.63 -17.78 -0.61
N SER A 749 -21.20 -18.86 -0.07
CA SER A 749 -20.52 -19.71 0.90
C SER A 749 -19.35 -20.53 0.31
N LYS A 750 -19.22 -20.64 -1.02
CA LYS A 750 -18.12 -21.38 -1.65
C LYS A 750 -16.73 -20.74 -1.41
N PRO A 751 -15.66 -21.54 -1.23
CA PRO A 751 -15.67 -23.00 -1.06
C PRO A 751 -16.27 -23.40 0.29
N LEU A 752 -17.08 -24.47 0.28
CA LEU A 752 -17.74 -25.00 1.47
C LEU A 752 -16.72 -25.75 2.32
N ASN A 753 -16.59 -25.34 3.58
CA ASN A 753 -15.96 -26.14 4.62
C ASN A 753 -17.05 -26.72 5.52
N LEU A 754 -16.69 -27.63 6.42
CA LEU A 754 -17.64 -28.30 7.30
C LEU A 754 -18.46 -27.30 8.13
N ALA A 755 -17.83 -26.24 8.65
CA ALA A 755 -18.53 -25.19 9.40
C ALA A 755 -19.60 -24.45 8.56
N LYS A 756 -19.30 -24.10 7.31
CA LYS A 756 -20.27 -23.46 6.41
C LYS A 756 -21.35 -24.42 5.94
N LEU A 757 -21.03 -25.69 5.76
CA LEU A 757 -22.02 -26.71 5.43
C LEU A 757 -23.00 -26.88 6.60
N LEU A 758 -22.49 -27.03 7.82
CA LEU A 758 -23.31 -27.09 9.03
C LEU A 758 -24.17 -25.83 9.19
N LEU A 759 -23.60 -24.65 8.99
CA LEU A 759 -24.35 -23.39 8.99
C LEU A 759 -25.47 -23.43 7.94
N PHE A 760 -25.17 -23.77 6.69
CA PHE A 760 -26.16 -23.81 5.62
C PHE A 760 -27.30 -24.80 5.90
N VAL A 761 -26.98 -26.00 6.39
CA VAL A 761 -27.96 -27.02 6.78
C VAL A 761 -28.81 -26.53 7.96
N ALA A 762 -28.21 -25.91 8.98
CA ALA A 762 -28.95 -25.34 10.10
C ALA A 762 -29.92 -24.23 9.66
N MET A 763 -29.52 -23.40 8.68
CA MET A 763 -30.39 -22.35 8.14
C MET A 763 -31.53 -22.91 7.30
N LEU A 764 -31.28 -23.96 6.52
CA LEU A 764 -32.35 -24.67 5.81
C LEU A 764 -33.34 -25.32 6.77
N MET A 765 -32.87 -25.99 7.82
CA MET A 765 -33.76 -26.55 8.85
C MET A 765 -34.59 -25.45 9.51
N GLY A 766 -33.96 -24.34 9.89
CA GLY A 766 -34.67 -23.18 10.47
C GLY A 766 -35.74 -22.62 9.55
N PHE A 767 -35.43 -22.44 8.26
CA PHE A 767 -36.42 -22.06 7.24
C PHE A 767 -37.58 -23.05 7.17
N MET A 768 -37.31 -24.36 7.10
CA MET A 768 -38.36 -25.38 7.04
C MET A 768 -39.27 -25.32 8.29
N THR A 769 -38.68 -25.15 9.48
CA THR A 769 -39.45 -25.01 10.72
C THR A 769 -40.29 -23.73 10.74
N ALA A 770 -39.75 -22.59 10.29
CA ALA A 770 -40.47 -21.32 10.26
C ALA A 770 -41.62 -21.33 9.23
N SER A 771 -41.41 -21.95 8.07
CA SER A 771 -42.45 -22.14 7.06
C SER A 771 -43.54 -23.10 7.51
N PHE A 772 -43.23 -24.09 8.35
CA PHE A 772 -44.22 -24.98 8.96
C PHE A 772 -45.04 -24.25 10.04
N ILE A 773 -44.40 -23.45 10.90
CA ILE A 773 -45.10 -22.69 11.97
C ILE A 773 -46.10 -21.67 11.42
N LEU A 774 -45.82 -21.08 10.26
CA LEU A 774 -46.69 -20.09 9.61
C LEU A 774 -47.56 -20.67 8.48
N ASP A 775 -47.71 -22.00 8.43
CA ASP A 775 -48.53 -22.75 7.48
C ASP A 775 -48.31 -22.37 5.99
N VAL A 776 -47.10 -21.90 5.66
CA VAL A 776 -46.74 -21.45 4.30
C VAL A 776 -46.84 -22.60 3.29
N PHE A 777 -46.61 -23.84 3.75
CA PHE A 777 -46.68 -25.03 2.91
C PHE A 777 -48.10 -25.58 2.72
N GLU A 778 -49.04 -25.29 3.63
CA GLU A 778 -50.37 -25.91 3.61
C GLU A 778 -51.17 -25.49 2.36
N GLU A 779 -50.98 -24.26 1.90
CA GLU A 779 -51.55 -23.75 0.65
C GLU A 779 -50.86 -24.28 -0.61
N MET A 780 -49.69 -24.93 -0.54
CA MET A 780 -49.08 -25.56 -1.72
C MET A 780 -49.91 -26.73 -2.26
N SER A 781 -50.76 -27.33 -1.42
CA SER A 781 -51.72 -28.35 -1.84
C SER A 781 -52.73 -27.80 -2.86
N GLN A 782 -53.04 -26.50 -2.78
CA GLN A 782 -53.98 -25.79 -3.64
C GLN A 782 -53.35 -25.30 -4.95
N PHE A 783 -52.07 -25.61 -5.22
CA PHE A 783 -51.40 -25.16 -6.43
C PHE A 783 -51.83 -25.96 -7.67
N ASP A 784 -52.11 -25.21 -8.73
CA ASP A 784 -52.41 -25.76 -10.04
C ASP A 784 -51.18 -26.44 -10.67
N LYS A 785 -51.43 -27.34 -11.63
CA LYS A 785 -50.34 -28.04 -12.35
C LYS A 785 -49.33 -27.05 -12.96
N LEU A 786 -49.81 -25.92 -13.50
CA LEU A 786 -48.95 -24.89 -14.09
C LEU A 786 -48.08 -24.20 -13.05
N GLU A 787 -48.61 -23.91 -11.86
CA GLU A 787 -47.86 -23.30 -10.75
C GLU A 787 -46.75 -24.22 -10.24
N LYS A 788 -47.02 -25.53 -10.14
CA LYS A 788 -46.03 -26.55 -9.79
C LYS A 788 -44.91 -26.65 -10.84
N VAL A 789 -45.25 -26.59 -12.14
CA VAL A 789 -44.26 -26.55 -13.23
C VAL A 789 -43.41 -25.29 -13.17
N LEU A 790 -44.04 -24.12 -12.97
CA LEU A 790 -43.35 -22.84 -12.78
C LEU A 790 -42.36 -22.91 -11.63
N LEU A 791 -42.77 -23.46 -10.49
CA LEU A 791 -41.91 -23.63 -9.31
C LEU A 791 -40.66 -24.44 -9.63
N VAL A 792 -40.82 -25.60 -10.27
CA VAL A 792 -39.68 -26.46 -10.69
C VAL A 792 -38.78 -25.73 -11.69
N LEU A 793 -39.36 -25.04 -12.68
CA LEU A 793 -38.61 -24.28 -13.68
C LEU A 793 -37.76 -23.18 -13.04
N ILE A 794 -38.34 -22.41 -12.11
CA ILE A 794 -37.65 -21.32 -11.41
C ILE A 794 -36.53 -21.87 -10.51
N ILE A 795 -36.77 -22.98 -9.83
CA ILE A 795 -35.73 -23.68 -9.06
C ILE A 795 -34.57 -24.08 -9.97
N ILE A 796 -34.84 -24.71 -11.12
CA ILE A 796 -33.82 -25.10 -12.09
C ILE A 796 -33.07 -23.86 -12.63
N LEU A 797 -33.80 -22.82 -13.03
CA LEU A 797 -33.20 -21.57 -13.53
C LEU A 797 -32.31 -20.90 -12.50
N SER A 798 -32.72 -20.86 -11.22
CA SER A 798 -31.89 -20.31 -10.14
C SER A 798 -30.58 -21.12 -9.95
N LEU A 799 -30.64 -22.45 -10.10
CA LEU A 799 -29.47 -23.33 -10.08
C LEU A 799 -28.60 -23.16 -11.35
N VAL A 800 -29.19 -22.82 -12.49
CA VAL A 800 -28.44 -22.50 -13.71
C VAL A 800 -27.75 -21.13 -13.59
N ILE A 801 -28.42 -20.11 -13.05
CA ILE A 801 -27.83 -18.79 -12.79
C ILE A 801 -26.65 -18.92 -11.80
N THR A 802 -26.73 -19.85 -10.83
CA THR A 802 -25.58 -20.17 -9.96
C THR A 802 -24.45 -20.92 -10.68
N LYS A 803 -24.75 -21.70 -11.73
CA LYS A 803 -23.76 -22.35 -12.62
C LYS A 803 -23.19 -21.44 -13.72
N SER A 804 -23.87 -20.32 -14.04
CA SER A 804 -23.41 -19.30 -15.00
C SER A 804 -21.93 -19.01 -14.76
N PRO A 805 -21.10 -19.02 -15.83
CA PRO A 805 -19.67 -19.16 -15.74
C PRO A 805 -19.13 -18.23 -14.68
N LYS A 806 -18.21 -18.73 -13.85
CA LYS A 806 -17.35 -17.92 -13.00
C LYS A 806 -17.10 -16.61 -13.74
N THR A 807 -17.73 -15.51 -13.32
CA THR A 807 -17.21 -14.19 -13.65
C THR A 807 -15.79 -14.27 -13.17
N PRO A 808 -14.82 -14.32 -14.09
CA PRO A 808 -13.56 -15.03 -13.94
C PRO A 808 -13.08 -14.92 -12.50
N SER A 809 -13.47 -15.95 -11.71
CA SER A 809 -13.29 -15.93 -10.25
C SER A 809 -11.82 -15.67 -10.06
N THR A 810 -11.46 -14.77 -9.14
CA THR A 810 -10.10 -14.40 -8.74
C THR A 810 -8.98 -15.22 -9.36
N LYS A 811 -8.94 -16.56 -9.36
CA LYS A 811 -8.13 -17.38 -10.30
C LYS A 811 -7.98 -16.93 -11.77
N LEU A 812 -8.98 -16.40 -12.50
CA LEU A 812 -8.82 -15.89 -13.89
C LEU A 812 -8.48 -14.39 -13.94
N GLN A 813 -8.65 -13.63 -12.85
CA GLN A 813 -8.09 -12.27 -12.71
C GLN A 813 -6.68 -12.27 -12.09
N ILE A 814 -6.37 -13.32 -11.32
CA ILE A 814 -5.08 -13.73 -10.81
C ILE A 814 -4.35 -14.41 -11.96
N GLU A 815 -4.96 -15.24 -12.80
CA GLU A 815 -4.36 -15.69 -14.07
C GLU A 815 -4.33 -14.55 -15.10
N ARG A 816 -5.31 -13.65 -15.22
CA ARG A 816 -5.15 -12.45 -16.11
C ARG A 816 -4.23 -11.35 -15.54
N LYS A 817 -3.84 -11.39 -14.26
CA LYS A 817 -2.83 -10.47 -13.68
C LYS A 817 -1.49 -11.15 -13.32
N GLN A 818 -1.44 -12.49 -13.28
CA GLN A 818 -0.24 -13.30 -13.04
C GLN A 818 0.20 -14.06 -14.28
N ILE A 819 -0.64 -14.22 -15.30
CA ILE A 819 -0.13 -14.49 -16.63
C ILE A 819 0.29 -13.12 -17.16
N ILE A 820 1.56 -12.81 -16.91
CA ILE A 820 2.32 -11.91 -17.75
C ILE A 820 2.08 -12.44 -19.17
N ASN A 821 1.32 -11.70 -19.96
CA ASN A 821 0.88 -12.11 -21.28
C ASN A 821 1.76 -11.41 -22.30
N MET A 822 2.33 -12.17 -23.23
CA MET A 822 3.10 -11.63 -24.33
C MET A 822 2.16 -11.38 -25.51
N ILE A 823 2.21 -10.17 -26.06
CA ILE A 823 1.58 -9.90 -27.36
C ILE A 823 2.62 -10.23 -28.43
N ILE A 824 2.28 -11.12 -29.36
CA ILE A 824 3.09 -11.37 -30.57
C ILE A 824 2.34 -10.87 -31.80
N TYR A 825 3.06 -10.43 -32.82
CA TYR A 825 2.46 -9.88 -34.04
C TYR A 825 3.20 -10.32 -35.30
N GLY A 826 2.48 -10.32 -36.42
CA GLY A 826 2.98 -10.81 -37.70
C GLY A 826 2.69 -12.30 -37.93
N LYS A 827 2.61 -12.68 -39.21
CA LYS A 827 2.13 -14.00 -39.63
C LYS A 827 3.05 -15.14 -39.19
N ASN A 828 4.36 -15.02 -39.43
CA ASN A 828 5.31 -16.10 -39.15
C ASN A 828 5.47 -16.41 -37.64
N PRO A 829 5.67 -15.41 -36.75
CA PRO A 829 5.72 -15.68 -35.30
C PRO A 829 4.47 -16.40 -34.79
N ILE A 830 3.30 -16.04 -35.32
CA ILE A 830 2.04 -16.67 -34.93
C ILE A 830 1.91 -18.09 -35.50
N LYS A 831 2.32 -18.33 -36.76
CA LYS A 831 2.36 -19.70 -37.32
C LYS A 831 3.25 -20.61 -36.50
N GLU A 832 4.44 -20.16 -36.14
CA GLU A 832 5.39 -20.96 -35.36
C GLU A 832 4.91 -21.15 -33.92
N ALA A 833 4.30 -20.13 -33.28
CA ALA A 833 3.67 -20.31 -31.97
C ALA A 833 2.54 -21.36 -31.99
N ILE A 834 1.75 -21.42 -33.06
CA ILE A 834 0.71 -22.45 -33.25
C ILE A 834 1.35 -23.84 -33.40
N LYS A 835 2.38 -23.97 -34.25
CA LYS A 835 3.09 -25.24 -34.46
C LYS A 835 3.79 -25.75 -33.21
N ALA A 836 4.41 -24.86 -32.44
CA ALA A 836 5.04 -25.15 -31.16
C ALA A 836 4.04 -25.39 -30.02
N GLN A 837 2.72 -25.40 -30.30
CA GLN A 837 1.64 -25.59 -29.34
C GLN A 837 1.67 -24.59 -28.17
N ARG A 838 2.19 -23.38 -28.40
CA ARG A 838 2.16 -22.31 -27.41
C ARG A 838 0.72 -21.88 -27.20
N LYS A 839 0.31 -21.76 -25.93
CA LYS A 839 -1.07 -21.41 -25.59
C LYS A 839 -1.42 -20.01 -26.08
N ILE A 840 -2.36 -19.93 -27.03
CA ILE A 840 -2.92 -18.69 -27.56
C ILE A 840 -4.23 -18.39 -26.82
N TYR A 841 -4.30 -17.25 -26.15
CA TYR A 841 -5.50 -16.81 -25.45
C TYR A 841 -6.51 -16.15 -26.38
N GLN A 842 -6.02 -15.36 -27.33
CA GLN A 842 -6.85 -14.65 -28.29
C GLN A 842 -6.02 -14.30 -29.53
N LEU A 843 -6.58 -14.50 -30.73
CA LEU A 843 -5.98 -14.10 -32.00
C LEU A 843 -6.84 -13.04 -32.67
N TYR A 844 -6.20 -12.00 -33.20
CA TYR A 844 -6.81 -10.84 -33.83
C TYR A 844 -6.37 -10.74 -35.29
N LEU A 845 -7.34 -10.55 -36.19
CA LEU A 845 -7.13 -10.37 -37.62
C LEU A 845 -7.72 -9.03 -38.07
N ASP A 846 -6.99 -8.31 -38.92
CA ASP A 846 -7.52 -7.13 -39.59
C ASP A 846 -8.69 -7.53 -40.49
N GLU A 847 -9.83 -6.85 -40.35
CA GLU A 847 -11.02 -7.04 -41.18
C GLU A 847 -10.70 -6.97 -42.69
N LYS A 848 -9.65 -6.26 -43.10
CA LYS A 848 -9.25 -6.09 -44.51
C LYS A 848 -8.16 -7.07 -44.96
N ILE A 849 -7.82 -8.10 -44.19
CA ILE A 849 -6.76 -9.04 -44.55
C ILE A 849 -7.16 -9.92 -45.75
N LYS A 850 -6.36 -9.89 -46.83
CA LYS A 850 -6.61 -10.66 -48.07
C LYS A 850 -5.80 -11.95 -48.21
N ASP A 851 -5.08 -12.36 -47.15
CA ASP A 851 -4.20 -13.53 -47.20
C ASP A 851 -4.97 -14.82 -46.89
N HIS A 852 -5.56 -15.40 -47.94
CA HIS A 852 -6.35 -16.64 -47.86
C HIS A 852 -5.53 -17.83 -47.33
N LEU A 853 -4.23 -17.91 -47.64
CA LEU A 853 -3.37 -19.00 -47.17
C LEU A 853 -3.19 -18.96 -45.65
N PHE A 854 -3.12 -17.78 -45.05
CA PHE A 854 -3.04 -17.63 -43.59
C PHE A 854 -4.35 -18.06 -42.90
N ILE A 855 -5.50 -17.69 -43.48
CA ILE A 855 -6.81 -18.06 -42.92
C ILE A 855 -7.03 -19.57 -43.00
N MET A 856 -6.71 -20.20 -44.14
CA MET A 856 -6.75 -21.67 -44.27
C MET A 856 -5.84 -22.37 -43.26
N PHE A 857 -4.66 -21.81 -42.96
CA PHE A 857 -3.77 -22.35 -41.94
C PHE A 857 -4.41 -22.31 -40.54
N LEU A 858 -5.07 -21.21 -40.17
CA LEU A 858 -5.76 -21.10 -38.87
C LEU A 858 -6.93 -22.09 -38.76
N GLN A 859 -7.71 -22.24 -39.84
CA GLN A 859 -8.81 -23.21 -39.92
C GLN A 859 -8.30 -24.64 -39.78
N LYS A 860 -7.20 -25.00 -40.47
CA LYS A 860 -6.58 -26.33 -40.37
C LYS A 860 -6.14 -26.68 -38.94
N HIS A 861 -5.77 -25.68 -38.13
CA HIS A 861 -5.32 -25.87 -36.74
C HIS A 861 -6.41 -25.55 -35.70
N ASN A 862 -7.67 -25.38 -36.12
CA ASN A 862 -8.81 -25.07 -35.24
C ASN A 862 -8.59 -23.84 -34.32
N ILE A 863 -7.90 -22.81 -34.81
CA ILE A 863 -7.64 -21.58 -34.04
C ILE A 863 -8.74 -20.56 -34.29
N ALA A 864 -9.52 -20.26 -33.24
CA ALA A 864 -10.51 -19.18 -33.26
C ALA A 864 -9.83 -17.80 -33.30
N TYR A 865 -10.42 -16.87 -34.05
CA TYR A 865 -9.92 -15.51 -34.18
C TYR A 865 -11.05 -14.48 -34.16
N GLN A 866 -10.68 -13.25 -33.82
CA GLN A 866 -11.57 -12.09 -33.83
C GLN A 866 -11.14 -11.11 -34.93
N LEU A 867 -12.09 -10.69 -35.75
CA LEU A 867 -11.87 -9.61 -36.72
C LEU A 867 -11.91 -8.26 -35.99
N VAL A 868 -10.93 -7.41 -36.29
CA VAL A 868 -10.74 -6.08 -35.69
C VAL A 868 -10.27 -5.07 -36.74
N ASP A 869 -10.46 -3.79 -36.45
CA ASP A 869 -9.93 -2.73 -37.31
C ASP A 869 -8.41 -2.56 -37.17
N LYS A 870 -7.80 -1.94 -38.18
CA LYS A 870 -6.36 -1.69 -38.21
C LYS A 870 -5.87 -0.80 -37.05
N LYS A 871 -6.73 0.10 -36.56
CA LYS A 871 -6.41 1.00 -35.45
C LYS A 871 -6.26 0.22 -34.14
N PHE A 872 -7.16 -0.71 -33.86
CA PHE A 872 -7.07 -1.59 -32.70
C PHE A 872 -5.76 -2.41 -32.70
N LEU A 873 -5.34 -2.95 -33.85
CA LEU A 873 -4.06 -3.67 -33.95
C LEU A 873 -2.85 -2.77 -33.68
N TYR A 874 -2.89 -1.51 -34.10
CA TYR A 874 -1.84 -0.54 -33.79
C TYR A 874 -1.78 -0.23 -32.29
N ASP A 875 -2.93 0.01 -31.66
CA ASP A 875 -3.01 0.31 -30.23
C ASP A 875 -2.58 -0.90 -29.37
N LEU A 876 -2.90 -2.12 -29.84
CA LEU A 876 -2.53 -3.37 -29.18
C LEU A 876 -1.02 -3.67 -29.27
N THR A 877 -0.43 -3.49 -30.45
CA THR A 877 0.98 -3.86 -30.70
C THR A 877 1.96 -2.72 -30.47
N LYS A 878 1.48 -1.46 -30.45
CA LYS A 878 2.27 -0.22 -30.49
C LYS A 878 3.24 -0.14 -31.67
N GLN A 879 2.98 -0.88 -32.74
CA GLN A 879 3.88 -1.06 -33.88
C GLN A 879 3.09 -0.96 -35.19
N LYS A 880 3.63 -0.29 -36.22
CA LYS A 880 2.95 -0.17 -37.53
C LYS A 880 3.09 -1.41 -38.42
N THR A 881 3.96 -2.35 -38.08
CA THR A 881 4.40 -3.48 -38.93
C THR A 881 3.78 -4.84 -38.54
N HIS A 882 2.53 -4.83 -38.06
CA HIS A 882 1.81 -6.02 -37.58
C HIS A 882 1.28 -6.97 -38.68
N GLN A 883 1.39 -6.62 -39.97
CA GLN A 883 0.94 -7.45 -41.12
C GLN A 883 -0.54 -7.87 -41.06
N GLY A 884 -1.37 -7.12 -40.32
CA GLY A 884 -2.80 -7.41 -40.12
C GLY A 884 -3.09 -8.54 -39.13
N VAL A 885 -2.12 -9.02 -38.34
CA VAL A 885 -2.33 -10.11 -37.38
C VAL A 885 -1.61 -9.85 -36.05
N ALA A 886 -2.30 -10.07 -34.94
CA ALA A 886 -1.70 -10.09 -33.60
C ALA A 886 -2.33 -11.19 -32.74
N ALA A 887 -1.58 -11.74 -31.80
CA ALA A 887 -2.07 -12.74 -30.87
C ALA A 887 -1.61 -12.44 -29.44
N ASN A 888 -2.50 -12.67 -28.49
CA ASN A 888 -2.18 -12.71 -27.07
C ASN A 888 -1.85 -14.15 -26.71
N VAL A 889 -0.61 -14.38 -26.27
CA VAL A 889 -0.07 -15.71 -25.99
C VAL A 889 0.51 -15.78 -24.58
N CYS A 890 0.66 -17.00 -24.06
CA CYS A 890 1.39 -17.24 -22.82
C CYS A 890 2.82 -16.70 -22.93
N ASP A 891 3.37 -16.09 -21.87
CA ASP A 891 4.77 -15.64 -21.84
C ASP A 891 5.76 -16.77 -22.15
N TYR A 892 6.96 -16.41 -22.62
CA TYR A 892 8.02 -17.36 -22.90
C TYR A 892 8.57 -17.94 -21.58
N THR A 893 8.60 -19.27 -21.47
CA THR A 893 9.12 -19.97 -20.31
C THR A 893 10.63 -20.20 -20.47
N PHE A 894 11.42 -19.56 -19.60
CA PHE A 894 12.86 -19.78 -19.56
C PHE A 894 13.21 -21.18 -19.08
N TYR A 895 14.29 -21.72 -19.64
CA TYR A 895 14.82 -23.02 -19.25
C TYR A 895 15.81 -22.85 -18.09
N ASP A 896 15.87 -23.85 -17.21
CA ASP A 896 16.91 -23.92 -16.19
C ASP A 896 18.16 -24.53 -16.80
N LEU A 897 19.32 -23.87 -16.65
CA LEU A 897 20.56 -24.34 -17.25
C LEU A 897 21.02 -25.66 -16.60
N ASP A 898 20.72 -25.82 -15.32
CA ASP A 898 21.22 -26.93 -14.51
C ASP A 898 20.64 -28.28 -14.94
N THR A 899 19.43 -28.27 -15.50
CA THR A 899 18.75 -29.49 -15.98
C THR A 899 19.21 -29.89 -17.38
N TYR A 900 19.90 -29.01 -18.10
CA TYR A 900 20.32 -29.23 -19.49
C TYR A 900 21.83 -29.37 -19.67
N LEU A 901 22.64 -29.06 -18.65
CA LEU A 901 24.07 -29.30 -18.69
C LEU A 901 24.37 -30.80 -18.53
N ASP A 902 25.07 -31.36 -19.50
CA ASP A 902 25.44 -32.77 -19.54
C ASP A 902 26.88 -32.91 -20.05
N SER A 903 27.80 -33.26 -19.15
CA SER A 903 29.21 -33.41 -19.47
C SER A 903 29.50 -34.58 -20.42
N ALA A 904 28.55 -35.49 -20.63
CA ALA A 904 28.69 -36.59 -21.58
C ALA A 904 28.31 -36.21 -23.02
N LYS A 905 27.75 -35.01 -23.23
CA LYS A 905 27.30 -34.53 -24.54
C LYS A 905 28.14 -33.38 -25.06
N PHE A 906 28.22 -33.31 -26.38
CA PHE A 906 28.80 -32.19 -27.06
C PHE A 906 27.81 -31.02 -27.06
N GLN A 907 28.10 -29.96 -26.32
CA GLN A 907 27.16 -28.84 -26.13
C GLN A 907 27.73 -27.51 -26.62
N LYS A 908 26.91 -26.74 -27.34
CA LYS A 908 27.25 -25.41 -27.87
C LYS A 908 26.27 -24.37 -27.35
N PHE A 909 26.78 -23.41 -26.57
CA PHE A 909 26.00 -22.30 -26.02
C PHE A 909 26.44 -20.95 -26.56
N LEU A 910 25.51 -20.00 -26.59
CA LEU A 910 25.82 -18.58 -26.81
C LEU A 910 25.54 -17.79 -25.54
N ILE A 911 26.53 -17.09 -25.02
CA ILE A 911 26.43 -16.20 -23.86
C ILE A 911 26.34 -14.76 -24.35
N LEU A 912 25.27 -14.07 -23.98
CA LEU A 912 25.05 -12.67 -24.31
C LEU A 912 25.42 -11.78 -23.14
N ASP A 913 26.31 -10.81 -23.38
CA ASP A 913 26.72 -9.80 -22.41
C ASP A 913 26.21 -8.41 -22.78
N ALA A 914 25.13 -8.00 -22.11
CA ALA A 914 24.54 -6.67 -22.19
C ALA A 914 24.00 -6.24 -23.58
N ILE A 915 23.19 -7.09 -24.23
CA ILE A 915 22.53 -6.74 -25.51
C ILE A 915 21.32 -5.86 -25.21
N ASN A 916 21.38 -4.61 -25.68
CA ASN A 916 20.39 -3.56 -25.36
C ASN A 916 19.37 -3.30 -26.48
N ASP A 917 19.55 -3.88 -27.66
CA ASP A 917 18.67 -3.70 -28.80
C ASP A 917 17.84 -4.98 -29.11
N PRO A 918 16.48 -4.91 -29.09
CA PRO A 918 15.62 -6.04 -29.41
C PRO A 918 15.78 -6.56 -30.84
N HIS A 919 16.22 -5.72 -31.78
CA HIS A 919 16.47 -6.14 -33.16
C HIS A 919 17.66 -7.09 -33.24
N ASN A 920 18.75 -6.73 -32.58
CA ASN A 920 19.93 -7.56 -32.48
C ASN A 920 19.64 -8.89 -31.77
N LEU A 921 18.94 -8.87 -30.63
CA LEU A 921 18.58 -10.09 -29.91
C LEU A 921 17.69 -11.02 -30.75
N GLY A 922 16.68 -10.48 -31.43
CA GLY A 922 15.80 -11.26 -32.31
C GLY A 922 16.56 -11.91 -33.48
N ALA A 923 17.48 -11.18 -34.10
CA ALA A 923 18.33 -11.70 -35.18
C ALA A 923 19.27 -12.82 -34.67
N ILE A 924 19.88 -12.63 -33.50
CA ILE A 924 20.74 -13.63 -32.86
C ILE A 924 19.98 -14.93 -32.61
N LEU A 925 18.79 -14.87 -32.01
CA LEU A 925 17.98 -16.07 -31.73
C LEU A 925 17.66 -16.86 -33.01
N ARG A 926 17.43 -16.14 -34.12
CA ARG A 926 17.21 -16.78 -35.43
C ARG A 926 18.44 -17.53 -35.93
N THR A 927 19.64 -16.96 -35.74
CA THR A 927 20.90 -17.64 -36.08
C THR A 927 21.16 -18.83 -35.16
N VAL A 928 20.93 -18.69 -33.86
CA VAL A 928 21.10 -19.77 -32.87
C VAL A 928 20.24 -20.97 -33.25
N GLU A 929 18.97 -20.74 -33.58
CA GLU A 929 18.06 -21.79 -34.04
C GLU A 929 18.50 -22.40 -35.37
N ALA A 930 18.84 -21.56 -36.36
CA ALA A 930 19.27 -22.04 -37.68
C ALA A 930 20.53 -22.90 -37.61
N CYS A 931 21.37 -22.68 -36.60
CA CYS A 931 22.58 -23.44 -36.34
C CYS A 931 22.37 -24.55 -35.30
N ALA A 932 21.16 -24.76 -34.77
CA ALA A 932 20.84 -25.78 -33.77
C ALA A 932 21.76 -25.76 -32.53
N LEU A 933 22.04 -24.57 -32.00
CA LEU A 933 22.76 -24.45 -30.71
C LEU A 933 21.89 -24.94 -29.55
N ASP A 934 22.52 -25.46 -28.49
CA ASP A 934 21.82 -25.99 -27.31
C ASP A 934 21.09 -24.91 -26.51
N GLY A 935 21.51 -23.65 -26.64
CA GLY A 935 20.71 -22.50 -26.23
C GLY A 935 21.50 -21.21 -26.00
N VAL A 936 20.77 -20.19 -25.57
CA VAL A 936 21.29 -18.85 -25.29
C VAL A 936 21.24 -18.57 -23.80
N ILE A 937 22.37 -18.16 -23.24
CA ILE A 937 22.51 -17.79 -21.84
C ILE A 937 22.58 -16.27 -21.75
N MET A 938 21.70 -15.68 -20.94
CA MET A 938 21.65 -14.23 -20.76
C MET A 938 21.35 -13.85 -19.31
N SER A 939 21.78 -12.66 -18.88
CA SER A 939 21.55 -12.19 -17.50
C SER A 939 20.16 -11.57 -17.32
N LYS A 940 19.59 -11.72 -16.11
CA LYS A 940 18.38 -11.00 -15.68
C LYS A 940 18.52 -9.47 -15.68
N LYS A 941 19.75 -8.96 -15.64
CA LYS A 941 20.07 -7.53 -15.58
C LYS A 941 20.74 -7.09 -16.88
N HIS A 942 20.52 -5.84 -17.28
CA HIS A 942 21.17 -5.20 -18.43
C HIS A 942 20.95 -5.92 -19.77
N GLN A 943 19.82 -6.59 -19.96
CA GLN A 943 19.46 -7.27 -21.21
C GLN A 943 18.08 -6.83 -21.66
N VAL A 944 17.85 -6.87 -22.97
CA VAL A 944 16.50 -6.69 -23.53
C VAL A 944 15.61 -7.86 -23.12
N PRO A 945 14.39 -7.60 -22.61
CA PRO A 945 13.43 -8.66 -22.34
C PRO A 945 12.93 -9.29 -23.64
N LEU A 946 12.55 -10.58 -23.60
CA LEU A 946 11.91 -11.28 -24.72
C LEU A 946 10.50 -10.72 -24.95
N ASN A 947 10.44 -9.60 -25.68
CA ASN A 947 9.22 -8.82 -25.93
C ASN A 947 8.67 -9.05 -27.35
N SER A 948 7.54 -8.42 -27.64
CA SER A 948 6.81 -8.56 -28.91
C SER A 948 7.70 -8.28 -30.14
N THR A 949 8.62 -7.32 -30.04
CA THR A 949 9.58 -6.97 -31.08
C THR A 949 10.62 -8.09 -31.29
N VAL A 950 11.16 -8.69 -30.23
CA VAL A 950 12.08 -9.83 -30.32
C VAL A 950 11.39 -11.03 -30.97
N ALA A 951 10.16 -11.36 -30.58
CA ALA A 951 9.38 -12.43 -31.19
C ALA A 951 9.10 -12.17 -32.68
N LYS A 952 8.82 -10.91 -33.06
CA LYS A 952 8.63 -10.55 -34.46
C LYS A 952 9.88 -10.77 -35.29
N ILE A 953 11.03 -10.31 -34.79
CA ILE A 953 12.29 -10.27 -35.54
C ILE A 953 12.93 -11.65 -35.65
N SER A 954 12.84 -12.45 -34.59
CA SER A 954 13.25 -13.86 -34.60
C SER A 954 12.42 -14.73 -35.56
N CYS A 955 11.32 -14.20 -36.12
CA CYS A 955 10.49 -14.88 -37.13
C CYS A 955 9.99 -16.28 -36.69
N GLY A 956 9.77 -16.47 -35.38
CA GLY A 956 9.32 -17.74 -34.81
C GLY A 956 10.43 -18.63 -34.23
N ALA A 957 11.71 -18.30 -34.46
CA ALA A 957 12.84 -19.04 -33.88
C ALA A 957 12.79 -19.05 -32.33
N LEU A 958 12.24 -17.99 -31.73
CA LEU A 958 12.04 -17.91 -30.29
C LEU A 958 11.26 -19.11 -29.71
N GLU A 959 10.37 -19.74 -30.47
CA GLU A 959 9.56 -20.86 -29.96
C GLU A 959 10.35 -22.16 -29.80
N TYR A 960 11.50 -22.27 -30.48
CA TYR A 960 12.32 -23.49 -30.50
C TYR A 960 13.66 -23.30 -29.79
N THR A 961 14.18 -22.08 -29.76
CA THR A 961 15.44 -21.77 -29.09
C THR A 961 15.27 -21.81 -27.57
N LYS A 962 16.14 -22.56 -26.88
CA LYS A 962 16.20 -22.57 -25.41
C LYS A 962 16.92 -21.33 -24.90
N VAL A 963 16.24 -20.53 -24.07
CA VAL A 963 16.84 -19.35 -23.44
C VAL A 963 16.96 -19.57 -21.93
N PHE A 964 18.19 -19.48 -21.43
CA PHE A 964 18.56 -19.63 -20.03
C PHE A 964 18.82 -18.26 -19.40
N LEU A 965 17.99 -17.90 -18.42
CA LEU A 965 18.03 -16.58 -17.78
C LEU A 965 18.70 -16.64 -16.40
N VAL A 966 19.97 -16.26 -16.34
CA VAL A 966 20.82 -16.40 -15.14
C VAL A 966 20.95 -15.11 -14.34
N THR A 967 21.21 -15.22 -13.04
CA THR A 967 21.40 -14.04 -12.16
C THR A 967 22.79 -13.42 -12.29
N ASN A 968 23.81 -14.23 -12.57
CA ASN A 968 25.21 -13.80 -12.65
C ASN A 968 25.99 -14.61 -13.71
N LEU A 969 26.34 -13.96 -14.83
CA LEU A 969 27.07 -14.61 -15.94
C LEU A 969 28.46 -15.11 -15.54
N HIS A 970 29.16 -14.42 -14.63
CA HIS A 970 30.49 -14.85 -14.17
C HIS A 970 30.43 -16.20 -13.46
N GLN A 971 29.47 -16.38 -12.57
CA GLN A 971 29.26 -17.66 -11.88
C GLN A 971 28.80 -18.76 -12.85
N THR A 972 27.96 -18.42 -13.82
CA THR A 972 27.53 -19.36 -14.87
C THR A 972 28.70 -19.84 -15.72
N ILE A 973 29.62 -18.95 -16.09
CA ILE A 973 30.83 -19.30 -16.84
C ILE A 973 31.70 -20.29 -16.04
N LEU A 974 31.93 -20.03 -14.75
CA LEU A 974 32.65 -20.97 -13.89
C LEU A 974 31.96 -22.34 -13.80
N LYS A 975 30.63 -22.37 -13.83
CA LYS A 975 29.84 -23.60 -13.82
C LYS A 975 29.95 -24.37 -15.15
N LEU A 976 29.93 -23.68 -16.27
CA LEU A 976 30.14 -24.26 -17.60
C LEU A 976 31.52 -24.90 -17.71
N LYS A 977 32.57 -24.22 -17.23
CA LYS A 977 33.93 -24.77 -17.18
C LYS A 977 34.04 -26.05 -16.37
N LYS A 978 33.37 -26.11 -15.20
CA LYS A 978 33.31 -27.33 -14.39
C LYS A 978 32.69 -28.53 -15.13
N ASN A 979 31.83 -28.26 -16.10
CA ASN A 979 31.21 -29.28 -16.97
C ASN A 979 31.95 -29.42 -18.32
N GLN A 980 33.24 -29.07 -18.38
CA GLN A 980 34.11 -29.23 -19.55
C GLN A 980 33.65 -28.43 -20.79
N VAL A 981 32.89 -27.34 -20.60
CA VAL A 981 32.53 -26.41 -21.67
C VAL A 981 33.59 -25.31 -21.77
N LEU A 982 34.25 -25.22 -22.92
CA LEU A 982 35.28 -24.22 -23.22
C LEU A 982 34.66 -22.83 -23.47
N ILE A 983 35.21 -21.78 -22.87
CA ILE A 983 34.65 -20.43 -22.93
C ILE A 983 35.45 -19.57 -23.91
N VAL A 984 34.82 -19.16 -25.01
CA VAL A 984 35.44 -18.36 -26.07
C VAL A 984 34.87 -16.95 -26.05
N GLY A 985 35.68 -15.92 -25.83
CA GLY A 985 35.27 -14.53 -25.88
C GLY A 985 35.66 -13.83 -27.18
N THR A 986 34.82 -12.90 -27.65
CA THR A 986 35.15 -12.00 -28.76
C THR A 986 35.85 -10.73 -28.27
N ASP A 987 37.04 -10.46 -28.78
CA ASP A 987 37.79 -9.23 -28.50
C ASP A 987 38.54 -8.73 -29.73
N SER A 988 38.34 -7.48 -30.10
CA SER A 988 39.00 -6.85 -31.26
C SER A 988 40.51 -6.74 -31.07
N ASN A 989 40.97 -6.66 -29.81
CA ASN A 989 42.39 -6.55 -29.47
C ASN A 989 43.14 -7.89 -29.41
N SER A 990 42.46 -9.02 -29.65
CA SER A 990 43.14 -10.34 -29.62
C SER A 990 44.09 -10.53 -30.81
N SER A 991 45.20 -11.23 -30.59
CA SER A 991 46.09 -11.69 -31.67
C SER A 991 45.54 -12.92 -32.40
N GLN A 992 44.66 -13.69 -31.77
CA GLN A 992 44.13 -14.96 -32.26
C GLN A 992 42.89 -14.76 -33.15
N SER A 993 42.88 -15.39 -34.32
CA SER A 993 41.74 -15.31 -35.25
C SER A 993 40.62 -16.28 -34.86
N PHE A 994 39.37 -15.91 -35.13
CA PHE A 994 38.19 -16.75 -34.90
C PHE A 994 38.22 -18.12 -35.62
N HIS A 995 39.09 -18.31 -36.62
CA HIS A 995 39.35 -19.62 -37.22
C HIS A 995 40.02 -20.64 -36.27
N GLN A 996 40.63 -20.18 -35.18
CA GLN A 996 41.33 -21.01 -34.21
C GLN A 996 40.41 -21.60 -33.13
N ILE A 997 39.10 -21.37 -33.22
CA ILE A 997 38.12 -21.95 -32.29
C ILE A 997 38.06 -23.48 -32.51
N PRO A 998 38.24 -24.29 -31.45
CA PRO A 998 38.18 -25.74 -31.57
C PRO A 998 36.77 -26.20 -31.97
N LYS A 999 36.69 -26.98 -33.04
CA LYS A 999 35.42 -27.48 -33.60
C LYS A 999 34.91 -28.75 -32.92
N ASN A 1000 35.81 -29.50 -32.28
CA ASN A 1000 35.55 -30.78 -31.62
C ASN A 1000 35.62 -30.68 -30.07
N SER A 1001 35.16 -29.57 -29.49
CA SER A 1001 34.90 -29.46 -28.04
C SER A 1001 33.56 -28.79 -27.71
N SER A 1002 32.92 -29.16 -26.58
CA SER A 1002 31.81 -28.39 -26.02
C SER A 1002 32.25 -26.94 -25.77
N LEU A 1003 31.48 -25.96 -26.24
CA LEU A 1003 31.91 -24.56 -26.27
C LEU A 1003 30.78 -23.60 -25.90
N ALA A 1004 31.12 -22.49 -25.25
CA ALA A 1004 30.24 -21.36 -25.04
C ALA A 1004 30.89 -20.08 -25.56
N ILE A 1005 30.29 -19.46 -26.56
CA ILE A 1005 30.79 -18.20 -27.14
C ILE A 1005 30.16 -17.03 -26.40
N ILE A 1006 30.98 -16.11 -25.92
CA ILE A 1006 30.53 -14.85 -25.33
C ILE A 1006 30.56 -13.77 -26.40
N VAL A 1007 29.44 -13.06 -26.56
CA VAL A 1007 29.35 -11.87 -27.40
C VAL A 1007 28.81 -10.71 -26.57
N GLY A 1008 29.52 -9.58 -26.60
CA GLY A 1008 29.19 -8.38 -25.82
C GLY A 1008 28.49 -7.29 -26.61
N ASN A 1009 28.11 -6.23 -25.91
CA ASN A 1009 27.47 -5.05 -26.48
C ASN A 1009 28.30 -4.42 -27.61
N GLU A 1010 27.65 -3.86 -28.64
CA GLU A 1010 28.29 -3.22 -29.80
C GLU A 1010 29.25 -2.08 -29.46
N GLY A 1011 29.05 -1.37 -28.34
CA GLY A 1011 29.91 -0.26 -27.93
C GLY A 1011 31.15 -0.70 -27.15
N ILE A 1012 30.94 -1.33 -25.99
CA ILE A 1012 32.00 -1.63 -25.02
C ILE A 1012 32.59 -3.04 -25.25
N GLY A 1013 31.92 -3.88 -26.04
CA GLY A 1013 32.23 -5.29 -26.18
C GLY A 1013 31.90 -6.07 -24.90
N ILE A 1014 32.65 -7.14 -24.65
CA ILE A 1014 32.49 -7.97 -23.45
C ILE A 1014 33.09 -7.24 -22.24
N ARG A 1015 32.41 -7.26 -21.10
CA ARG A 1015 32.93 -6.66 -19.85
C ARG A 1015 34.24 -7.32 -19.43
N HIS A 1016 35.19 -6.51 -18.94
CA HIS A 1016 36.54 -6.95 -18.54
C HIS A 1016 36.55 -8.17 -17.61
N LEU A 1017 35.65 -8.22 -16.62
CA LEU A 1017 35.53 -9.35 -15.69
C LEU A 1017 35.14 -10.67 -16.36
N LEU A 1018 34.39 -10.65 -17.46
CA LEU A 1018 34.05 -11.85 -18.21
C LEU A 1018 35.17 -12.23 -19.18
N LYS A 1019 35.87 -11.24 -19.76
CA LYS A 1019 37.07 -11.47 -20.60
C LYS A 1019 38.14 -12.24 -19.83
N GLN A 1020 38.40 -11.88 -18.56
CA GLN A 1020 39.33 -12.60 -17.69
C GLN A 1020 38.97 -14.06 -17.41
N GLN A 1021 37.71 -14.45 -17.66
CA GLN A 1021 37.25 -15.83 -17.49
C GLN A 1021 37.17 -16.59 -18.81
N CYS A 1022 37.50 -15.98 -19.95
CA CYS A 1022 37.54 -16.71 -21.22
C CYS A 1022 38.78 -17.61 -21.26
N ASP A 1023 38.63 -18.83 -21.75
CA ASP A 1023 39.76 -19.74 -22.02
C ASP A 1023 40.49 -19.34 -23.30
N LEU A 1024 39.75 -18.77 -24.26
CA LEU A 1024 40.27 -18.26 -25.52
C LEU A 1024 39.63 -16.91 -25.84
N LEU A 1025 40.41 -15.92 -26.25
CA LEU A 1025 39.91 -14.66 -26.80
C LEU A 1025 40.25 -14.61 -28.28
N VAL A 1026 39.26 -14.38 -29.14
CA VAL A 1026 39.46 -14.34 -30.59
C VAL A 1026 38.94 -13.05 -31.20
N LYS A 1027 39.55 -12.64 -32.32
CA LYS A 1027 39.09 -11.51 -33.15
C LYS A 1027 38.50 -11.98 -34.47
N ILE A 1028 37.53 -11.21 -34.96
CA ILE A 1028 37.10 -11.25 -36.35
C ILE A 1028 37.98 -10.25 -37.13
N PRO A 1029 38.72 -10.67 -38.17
CA PRO A 1029 39.60 -9.78 -38.91
C PRO A 1029 38.80 -8.70 -39.64
N MET A 1030 39.15 -7.43 -39.39
CA MET A 1030 38.54 -6.26 -40.03
C MET A 1030 39.57 -5.65 -41.00
N TYR A 1031 39.32 -5.75 -42.30
CA TYR A 1031 40.22 -5.19 -43.34
C TYR A 1031 39.83 -3.77 -43.78
N GLY A 1032 38.62 -3.32 -43.41
CA GLY A 1032 38.09 -1.99 -43.72
C GLY A 1032 38.42 -0.94 -42.66
N LYS A 1033 37.89 0.28 -42.84
CA LYS A 1033 38.11 1.44 -41.94
C LYS A 1033 37.30 1.42 -40.64
N ILE A 1034 36.43 0.43 -40.45
CA ILE A 1034 35.55 0.30 -39.28
C ILE A 1034 36.10 -0.72 -38.28
N ASN A 1035 35.94 -0.45 -36.99
CA ASN A 1035 36.61 -1.20 -35.92
C ASN A 1035 35.71 -2.21 -35.18
N SER A 1036 34.44 -2.31 -35.55
CA SER A 1036 33.48 -3.23 -34.94
C SER A 1036 32.36 -3.63 -35.91
N LEU A 1037 31.77 -4.79 -35.67
CA LEU A 1037 30.56 -5.26 -36.35
C LEU A 1037 29.35 -5.06 -35.45
N ASN A 1038 28.17 -4.97 -36.07
CA ASN A 1038 26.91 -5.14 -35.35
C ASN A 1038 26.92 -6.49 -34.62
N VAL A 1039 26.39 -6.53 -33.40
CA VAL A 1039 26.54 -7.69 -32.51
C VAL A 1039 25.85 -8.94 -33.04
N SER A 1040 24.74 -8.77 -33.78
CA SER A 1040 24.06 -9.90 -34.42
C SER A 1040 24.88 -10.51 -35.56
N VAL A 1041 25.62 -9.66 -36.31
CA VAL A 1041 26.52 -10.10 -37.39
C VAL A 1041 27.75 -10.78 -36.79
N ALA A 1042 28.34 -10.21 -35.73
CA ALA A 1042 29.46 -10.82 -35.03
C ALA A 1042 29.08 -12.18 -34.43
N ALA A 1043 27.91 -12.28 -33.77
CA ALA A 1043 27.40 -13.53 -33.23
C ALA A 1043 27.20 -14.58 -34.34
N ALA A 1044 26.64 -14.18 -35.50
CA ALA A 1044 26.47 -15.09 -36.62
C ALA A 1044 27.80 -15.65 -37.14
N LEU A 1045 28.79 -14.78 -37.42
CA LEU A 1045 30.10 -15.22 -37.89
C LEU A 1045 30.78 -16.15 -36.89
N MET A 1046 30.70 -15.82 -35.60
CA MET A 1046 31.27 -16.63 -34.54
C MET A 1046 30.59 -18.00 -34.43
N ILE A 1047 29.27 -18.05 -34.46
CA ILE A 1047 28.52 -19.31 -34.45
C ILE A 1047 28.91 -20.18 -35.65
N TYR A 1048 28.86 -19.63 -36.87
CA TYR A 1048 29.19 -20.34 -38.11
C TYR A 1048 30.64 -20.84 -38.14
N SER A 1049 31.59 -20.10 -37.55
CA SER A 1049 32.99 -20.54 -37.50
C SER A 1049 33.23 -21.82 -36.70
N THR A 1050 32.31 -22.13 -35.78
CA THR A 1050 32.37 -23.37 -34.99
C THR A 1050 31.80 -24.59 -35.72
N PHE A 1051 31.22 -24.41 -36.91
CA PHE A 1051 30.79 -25.53 -37.75
C PHE A 1051 31.94 -26.06 -38.58
N ILE A 1052 31.95 -27.37 -38.74
CA ILE A 1052 32.69 -28.03 -39.81
C ILE A 1052 31.76 -27.90 -41.03
N PHE A 1053 32.11 -27.09 -42.02
CA PHE A 1053 31.60 -27.36 -43.36
C PHE A 1053 32.26 -28.68 -43.75
N GLY A 1054 31.56 -29.78 -43.52
CA GLY A 1054 31.94 -31.04 -44.13
C GLY A 1054 31.55 -30.93 -45.59
N ASP A 1055 32.51 -31.13 -46.48
CA ASP A 1055 32.22 -31.66 -47.81
C ASP A 1055 31.45 -32.97 -47.60
N ASN A 1056 30.15 -32.91 -47.85
CA ASN A 1056 29.36 -34.01 -48.39
C ASN A 1056 28.50 -33.42 -49.50
#